data_AF-A0A8C4IQU2-F1
#
_entry.id   AF-A0A8C4IQU2-F1
#
_cell.length_a   1.000
_cell.length_b   1.000
_cell.length_c   1.000
_cell.angle_alpha   90.00
_cell.angle_beta   90.00
_cell.angle_gamma   90.00
#
_symmetry.space_group_name_H-M   'P 1'
#
loop_
_entity.id
_entity.type
_entity.pdbx_description
1 polymer ?
#
loop_
_entity_poly.entity_id
_entity_poly.type
_entity_poly.pdbx_seq_one_letter_code
_entity_poly.pdbx_strand_id
1 'polypeptide(L)'
;MKYRLDWAEGTANEDIFFMFPISFRELNLRKEEDHSLEKLLNMFFPAMETSEITDYDKYRILIVLDGFDECRLNLDFTERNSCTDVSETTSLNVLLTNLIQGNLLPKAQIWITSRPAASNNIPPGKVDRVTEVRGFNDEQKEKYFMKRFSDKDLAEKILSHVKKSRSLYIMCHIPVFCWITSKVLEDLMNKDEEGMMPKTLTDMYIHFVLLQCRQGKVKYGGDETGESSETDSCCYTSNRETVISLGKLAFQGLEEGNLLFTEENLKECGVNITETAVFSGLFTQIKREGCGLSQQKLFCFVHMSIQEFLAAFHVFHTFNDKGENLLTKPASTVAASDFYKTAVDMALDSKNGDWDLFLRFLLGLSLETNQNLLQELLNKTENNEETNKATIQYIKERIRDENSDPDKNCNLFHCLNELNDHSLVEEVKTYLHSETHTFENFTPSQWSALTFVLLTSDEDLDVFDLKKYLKSEKVLLGMLPVVKVSKTVLLSWCELSKESCKGLSSSVLSSPSNLTQLDLSHNDLLDSGVQMIADGLKSLHCKLEILKLSGCQVTEKGCLSLVLALKSEKKSSLKQLDLSYNHPGANGKMELTAIAEDPNMSLKELCLDHDGEHRLKPGLKKYGADLKLDENTASKRLVFSEGNRKVKTVGRVEEKVERPENEDRFMRSQVICEEGQKGLCYWEVEWKGTVGIVVTYRGVSRKWDSSGGLGCNEMSWSLICSKTGYTARHGKTSRHIKGPPCHKIAVLLDWEGGTVTYYSVTSGKLSLIHTFEAKFTEPLFPGFWFESGSATLCEID
;
A
#
# COMPACT_ATOMS: atom_id res chain seq x y z
N MET A 1 -10.89 4.51 -25.08
CA MET A 1 -11.91 5.29 -25.85
C MET A 1 -11.54 6.77 -26.03
N LYS A 2 -11.22 7.54 -24.97
CA LYS A 2 -10.89 8.97 -25.10
C LYS A 2 -9.72 9.27 -26.05
N TYR A 3 -8.63 8.50 -25.96
CA TYR A 3 -7.48 8.64 -26.87
C TYR A 3 -7.84 8.55 -28.36
N ARG A 4 -8.77 7.63 -28.72
CA ARG A 4 -9.27 7.48 -30.09
C ARG A 4 -10.08 8.69 -30.55
N LEU A 5 -10.93 9.20 -29.66
CA LEU A 5 -11.75 10.37 -29.93
C LEU A 5 -10.86 11.60 -30.15
N ASP A 6 -9.86 11.79 -29.28
CA ASP A 6 -8.96 12.93 -29.35
C ASP A 6 -8.15 12.92 -30.65
N TRP A 7 -7.70 11.75 -31.09
CA TRP A 7 -7.06 11.55 -32.39
C TRP A 7 -8.02 11.82 -33.56
N ALA A 8 -9.24 11.26 -33.52
CA ALA A 8 -10.22 11.44 -34.59
C ALA A 8 -10.70 12.90 -34.73
N GLU A 9 -10.75 13.64 -33.62
CA GLU A 9 -11.07 15.07 -33.58
C GLU A 9 -9.87 15.97 -33.89
N GLY A 10 -8.66 15.41 -34.04
CA GLY A 10 -7.43 16.17 -34.26
C GLY A 10 -7.03 17.05 -33.08
N THR A 11 -7.38 16.66 -31.85
CA THR A 11 -7.05 17.41 -30.63
C THR A 11 -5.78 16.89 -29.94
N ALA A 12 -5.34 15.67 -30.25
CA ALA A 12 -4.08 15.09 -29.79
C ALA A 12 -3.57 13.96 -30.71
N ASN A 13 -2.27 13.68 -30.68
CA ASN A 13 -1.61 12.57 -31.40
C ASN A 13 -1.75 12.65 -32.93
N GLU A 14 -1.71 13.86 -33.48
CA GLU A 14 -1.78 14.13 -34.93
C GLU A 14 -0.63 13.48 -35.72
N ASP A 15 0.41 13.01 -35.04
CA ASP A 15 1.53 12.28 -35.64
C ASP A 15 1.17 10.84 -36.05
N ILE A 16 0.09 10.27 -35.50
CA ILE A 16 -0.41 8.95 -35.88
C ILE A 16 -1.31 9.09 -37.12
N PHE A 17 -0.96 8.40 -38.20
CA PHE A 17 -1.74 8.45 -39.44
C PHE A 17 -2.92 7.46 -39.42
N PHE A 18 -2.68 6.22 -38.96
CA PHE A 18 -3.73 5.21 -38.80
C PHE A 18 -3.79 4.68 -37.38
N MET A 19 -5.00 4.52 -36.87
CA MET A 19 -5.26 3.88 -35.59
C MET A 19 -6.23 2.72 -35.76
N PHE A 20 -5.79 1.50 -35.43
CA PHE A 20 -6.58 0.28 -35.55
C PHE A 20 -6.89 -0.31 -34.17
N PRO A 21 -8.04 0.06 -33.56
CA PRO A 21 -8.48 -0.54 -32.31
C PRO A 21 -9.21 -1.87 -32.52
N ILE A 22 -8.67 -2.93 -31.96
CA ILE A 22 -9.16 -4.30 -32.09
C ILE A 22 -9.33 -4.89 -30.69
N SER A 23 -10.48 -5.50 -30.39
CA SER A 23 -10.72 -6.14 -29.09
C SER A 23 -10.40 -7.63 -29.14
N PHE A 24 -9.74 -8.16 -28.11
CA PHE A 24 -9.54 -9.60 -27.95
C PHE A 24 -10.87 -10.37 -27.88
N ARG A 25 -11.92 -9.76 -27.32
CA ARG A 25 -13.25 -10.37 -27.30
C ARG A 25 -13.74 -10.73 -28.70
N GLU A 26 -13.55 -9.82 -29.66
CA GLU A 26 -13.98 -10.03 -31.04
C GLU A 26 -13.04 -10.99 -31.78
N LEU A 27 -11.74 -10.95 -31.50
CA LEU A 27 -10.77 -11.89 -32.05
C LEU A 27 -11.06 -13.34 -31.64
N ASN A 28 -11.52 -13.56 -30.41
CA ASN A 28 -11.87 -14.90 -29.91
C ASN A 28 -12.97 -15.59 -30.74
N LEU A 29 -13.85 -14.84 -31.39
CA LEU A 29 -14.92 -15.38 -32.25
C LEU A 29 -14.38 -16.06 -33.51
N ARG A 30 -13.11 -15.84 -33.84
CA ARG A 30 -12.46 -16.28 -35.07
C ARG A 30 -11.29 -17.22 -34.83
N LYS A 31 -11.14 -17.75 -33.61
CA LYS A 31 -9.98 -18.58 -33.21
C LYS A 31 -9.75 -19.83 -34.07
N GLU A 32 -10.80 -20.33 -34.73
CA GLU A 32 -10.76 -21.54 -35.57
C GLU A 32 -10.56 -21.21 -37.08
N GLU A 33 -10.49 -19.94 -37.46
CA GLU A 33 -10.33 -19.48 -38.84
C GLU A 33 -8.91 -18.95 -39.09
N ASP A 34 -8.37 -19.20 -40.28
CA ASP A 34 -7.11 -18.59 -40.72
C ASP A 34 -7.35 -17.21 -41.35
N HIS A 35 -6.49 -16.25 -41.00
CA HIS A 35 -6.57 -14.86 -41.43
C HIS A 35 -5.19 -14.32 -41.81
N SER A 36 -5.16 -13.41 -42.78
CA SER A 36 -4.05 -12.46 -42.94
C SER A 36 -4.36 -11.16 -42.18
N LEU A 37 -3.33 -10.38 -41.87
CA LEU A 37 -3.52 -9.14 -41.11
C LEU A 37 -4.32 -8.14 -41.94
N GLU A 38 -4.07 -8.08 -43.24
CA GLU A 38 -4.83 -7.26 -44.18
C GLU A 38 -6.31 -7.65 -44.21
N LYS A 39 -6.61 -8.95 -44.31
CA LYS A 39 -8.01 -9.44 -44.26
C LYS A 39 -8.69 -9.08 -42.94
N LEU A 40 -7.95 -9.15 -41.84
CA LEU A 40 -8.45 -8.81 -40.51
C LEU A 40 -8.73 -7.30 -40.39
N LEU A 41 -7.84 -6.45 -40.89
CA LEU A 41 -8.04 -4.99 -40.94
C LEU A 41 -9.22 -4.62 -41.84
N ASN A 42 -9.33 -5.20 -43.03
CA ASN A 42 -10.47 -4.95 -43.93
C ASN A 42 -11.79 -5.39 -43.29
N MET A 43 -11.80 -6.49 -42.55
CA MET A 43 -12.99 -6.96 -41.85
C MET A 43 -13.43 -5.99 -40.76
N PHE A 44 -12.50 -5.55 -39.90
CA PHE A 44 -12.81 -4.61 -38.81
C PHE A 44 -13.04 -3.18 -39.29
N PHE A 45 -12.41 -2.80 -40.40
CA PHE A 45 -12.42 -1.46 -40.98
C PHE A 45 -12.65 -1.53 -42.50
N PRO A 46 -13.89 -1.73 -42.98
CA PRO A 46 -14.16 -1.94 -44.42
C PRO A 46 -13.72 -0.82 -45.35
N ALA A 47 -13.53 0.40 -44.85
CA ALA A 47 -12.92 1.48 -45.64
C ALA A 47 -11.51 1.11 -46.16
N MET A 48 -10.82 0.20 -45.48
CA MET A 48 -9.50 -0.31 -45.87
C MET A 48 -9.54 -1.22 -47.10
N GLU A 49 -10.67 -1.87 -47.38
CA GLU A 49 -10.83 -2.75 -48.56
C GLU A 49 -10.67 -1.96 -49.87
N THR A 50 -11.05 -0.69 -49.85
CA THR A 50 -10.87 0.24 -50.97
C THR A 50 -9.57 1.05 -50.91
N SER A 51 -8.71 0.80 -49.92
CA SER A 51 -7.47 1.56 -49.77
C SER A 51 -6.41 1.10 -50.77
N GLU A 52 -5.68 2.04 -51.36
CA GLU A 52 -4.54 1.75 -52.25
C GLU A 52 -3.23 1.51 -51.47
N ILE A 53 -3.34 1.15 -50.18
CA ILE A 53 -2.19 1.01 -49.29
C ILE A 53 -1.54 -0.34 -49.53
N THR A 54 -0.38 -0.30 -50.18
CA THR A 54 0.44 -1.50 -50.45
C THR A 54 1.62 -1.65 -49.49
N ASP A 55 1.97 -0.58 -48.78
CA ASP A 55 3.12 -0.55 -47.86
C ASP A 55 2.73 0.22 -46.58
N TYR A 56 2.38 -0.56 -45.55
CA TYR A 56 1.96 -0.06 -44.24
C TYR A 56 3.10 0.62 -43.47
N ASP A 57 4.36 0.23 -43.72
CA ASP A 57 5.55 0.72 -43.02
C ASP A 57 5.94 2.17 -43.41
N LYS A 58 5.25 2.76 -44.40
CA LYS A 58 5.35 4.19 -44.73
C LYS A 58 4.55 5.07 -43.79
N TYR A 59 3.57 4.51 -43.09
CA TYR A 59 2.66 5.25 -42.24
C TYR A 59 3.00 5.02 -40.78
N ARG A 60 2.73 6.03 -39.95
CA ARG A 60 2.85 5.89 -38.50
C ARG A 60 1.55 5.29 -37.99
N ILE A 61 1.59 3.98 -37.74
CA ILE A 61 0.41 3.18 -37.37
C ILE A 61 0.43 2.91 -35.87
N LEU A 62 -0.73 3.03 -35.23
CA LEU A 62 -0.98 2.53 -33.89
C LEU A 62 -2.03 1.42 -33.93
N ILE A 63 -1.68 0.22 -33.47
CA ILE A 63 -2.63 -0.87 -33.25
C ILE A 63 -2.93 -0.95 -31.75
N VAL A 64 -4.20 -0.84 -31.38
CA VAL A 64 -4.65 -0.93 -29.99
C VAL A 64 -5.36 -2.26 -29.80
N LEU A 65 -4.74 -3.19 -29.08
CA LEU A 65 -5.31 -4.48 -28.71
C LEU A 65 -5.95 -4.36 -27.31
N ASP A 66 -7.28 -4.37 -27.26
CA ASP A 66 -8.04 -4.10 -26.03
C ASP A 66 -8.50 -5.40 -25.35
N GLY A 67 -8.15 -5.58 -24.07
CA GLY A 67 -8.63 -6.67 -23.21
C GLY A 67 -7.84 -7.99 -23.30
N PHE A 68 -6.51 -7.96 -23.17
CA PHE A 68 -5.68 -9.17 -23.26
C PHE A 68 -5.98 -10.24 -22.21
N ASP A 69 -6.47 -9.84 -21.03
CA ASP A 69 -6.98 -10.78 -20.01
C ASP A 69 -8.16 -11.63 -20.48
N GLU A 70 -8.80 -11.22 -21.57
CA GLU A 70 -9.93 -11.89 -22.18
C GLU A 70 -9.48 -12.71 -23.40
N CYS A 71 -8.19 -12.75 -23.73
CA CYS A 71 -7.64 -13.52 -24.83
C CYS A 71 -7.73 -15.03 -24.55
N ARG A 72 -8.32 -15.79 -25.49
CA ARG A 72 -8.39 -17.26 -25.41
C ARG A 72 -7.51 -17.98 -26.43
N LEU A 73 -6.68 -17.22 -27.12
CA LEU A 73 -5.72 -17.74 -28.07
C LEU A 73 -4.46 -18.17 -27.32
N ASN A 74 -3.94 -19.35 -27.63
CA ASN A 74 -2.67 -19.80 -27.07
C ASN A 74 -1.52 -19.10 -27.81
N LEU A 75 -1.08 -17.95 -27.27
CA LEU A 75 0.03 -17.18 -27.83
C LEU A 75 1.37 -17.74 -27.33
N ASP A 76 2.08 -18.45 -28.20
CA ASP A 76 3.39 -19.01 -27.89
C ASP A 76 4.51 -18.10 -28.40
N PHE A 77 5.11 -17.33 -27.49
CA PHE A 77 6.23 -16.45 -27.81
C PHE A 77 7.59 -17.16 -27.93
N THR A 78 7.63 -18.49 -27.79
CA THR A 78 8.84 -19.33 -27.92
C THR A 78 8.96 -20.01 -29.28
N GLU A 79 7.85 -20.19 -29.99
CA GLU A 79 7.82 -20.80 -31.33
C GLU A 79 8.50 -19.92 -32.39
N ARG A 80 9.12 -20.57 -33.40
CA ARG A 80 9.83 -19.92 -34.52
C ARG A 80 8.95 -19.69 -35.76
N ASN A 81 7.63 -19.78 -35.62
CA ASN A 81 6.72 -19.56 -36.73
C ASN A 81 6.76 -18.08 -37.13
N SER A 82 7.51 -17.76 -38.19
CA SER A 82 7.73 -16.38 -38.63
C SER A 82 6.70 -15.96 -39.67
N CYS A 83 5.78 -15.09 -39.29
CA CYS A 83 4.90 -14.38 -40.21
C CYS A 83 5.39 -12.94 -40.32
N THR A 84 5.76 -12.52 -41.53
CA THR A 84 6.32 -11.17 -41.78
C THR A 84 5.53 -10.41 -42.85
N ASP A 85 4.73 -11.12 -43.65
CA ASP A 85 3.92 -10.54 -44.72
C ASP A 85 2.48 -10.34 -44.22
N VAL A 86 1.95 -9.13 -44.38
CA VAL A 86 0.60 -8.74 -43.97
C VAL A 86 -0.51 -9.46 -44.75
N SER A 87 -0.18 -9.98 -45.94
CA SER A 87 -1.09 -10.71 -46.83
C SER A 87 -1.07 -12.23 -46.61
N GLU A 88 -0.06 -12.75 -45.89
CA GLU A 88 0.07 -14.17 -45.59
C GLU A 88 -1.05 -14.64 -44.65
N THR A 89 -1.71 -15.73 -45.01
CA THR A 89 -2.80 -16.31 -44.22
C THR A 89 -2.24 -17.32 -43.22
N THR A 90 -2.54 -17.11 -41.93
CA THR A 90 -2.11 -17.99 -40.84
C THR A 90 -3.13 -17.99 -39.71
N SER A 91 -2.93 -18.81 -38.70
CA SER A 91 -3.80 -18.85 -37.54
C SER A 91 -3.65 -17.57 -36.69
N LEU A 92 -4.73 -17.14 -36.04
CA LEU A 92 -4.74 -15.88 -35.26
C LEU A 92 -3.68 -15.82 -34.16
N ASN A 93 -3.40 -16.95 -33.51
CA ASN A 93 -2.37 -17.00 -32.48
C ASN A 93 -0.97 -16.70 -33.06
N VAL A 94 -0.63 -17.23 -34.24
CA VAL A 94 0.65 -16.96 -34.92
C VAL A 94 0.71 -15.50 -35.36
N LEU A 95 -0.38 -14.97 -35.92
CA LEU A 95 -0.46 -13.59 -36.39
C LEU A 95 -0.27 -12.57 -35.27
N LEU A 96 -0.99 -12.72 -34.15
CA LEU A 96 -0.87 -11.83 -33.00
C LEU A 96 0.48 -11.97 -32.30
N THR A 97 1.02 -13.19 -32.20
CA THR A 97 2.36 -13.42 -31.63
C THR A 97 3.42 -12.69 -32.45
N ASN A 98 3.39 -12.80 -33.78
CA ASN A 98 4.35 -12.12 -34.66
C ASN A 98 4.19 -10.60 -34.65
N LEU A 99 2.95 -10.11 -34.54
CA LEU A 99 2.67 -8.68 -34.37
C LEU A 99 3.30 -8.16 -33.08
N ILE A 100 3.02 -8.80 -31.93
CA ILE A 100 3.55 -8.40 -30.62
C ILE A 100 5.08 -8.58 -30.54
N GLN A 101 5.64 -9.59 -31.19
CA GLN A 101 7.09 -9.79 -31.24
C GLN A 101 7.83 -8.75 -32.10
N GLY A 102 7.11 -8.03 -32.97
CA GLY A 102 7.65 -7.07 -33.93
C GLY A 102 8.13 -7.68 -35.26
N ASN A 103 7.75 -8.93 -35.57
CA ASN A 103 8.07 -9.56 -36.85
C ASN A 103 7.13 -9.09 -37.97
N LEU A 104 5.88 -8.78 -37.61
CA LEU A 104 4.84 -8.29 -38.50
C LEU A 104 4.56 -6.81 -38.18
N LEU A 105 4.62 -5.94 -39.20
CA LEU A 105 4.55 -4.47 -39.05
C LEU A 105 5.55 -3.91 -38.02
N PRO A 106 6.87 -4.07 -38.23
CA PRO A 106 7.89 -3.73 -37.24
C PRO A 106 7.93 -2.24 -36.85
N LYS A 107 7.39 -1.34 -37.69
CA LYS A 107 7.32 0.10 -37.39
C LYS A 107 6.02 0.54 -36.71
N ALA A 108 5.03 -0.34 -36.59
CA ALA A 108 3.78 -0.03 -35.93
C ALA A 108 3.99 0.06 -34.42
N GLN A 109 3.30 1.00 -33.78
CA GLN A 109 3.18 1.04 -32.33
C GLN A 109 2.05 0.09 -31.92
N ILE A 110 2.26 -0.66 -30.84
CA ILE A 110 1.26 -1.60 -30.32
C ILE A 110 0.95 -1.21 -28.87
N TRP A 111 -0.32 -0.92 -28.61
CA TRP A 111 -0.82 -0.71 -27.25
C TRP A 111 -1.70 -1.87 -26.86
N ILE A 112 -1.40 -2.50 -25.73
CA ILE A 112 -2.18 -3.62 -25.20
C ILE A 112 -2.75 -3.19 -23.86
N THR A 113 -4.07 -3.33 -23.69
CA THR A 113 -4.72 -3.18 -22.37
C THR A 113 -4.96 -4.55 -21.78
N SER A 114 -4.78 -4.68 -20.46
CA SER A 114 -4.91 -5.96 -19.76
C SER A 114 -5.11 -5.75 -18.27
N ARG A 115 -5.78 -6.68 -17.59
CA ARG A 115 -5.59 -6.84 -16.14
C ARG A 115 -4.15 -7.23 -15.81
N PRO A 116 -3.59 -6.80 -14.65
CA PRO A 116 -2.20 -7.07 -14.28
C PRO A 116 -1.82 -8.56 -14.27
N ALA A 117 -2.73 -9.44 -13.84
CA ALA A 117 -2.46 -10.88 -13.77
C ALA A 117 -2.17 -11.48 -15.15
N ALA A 118 -2.92 -11.07 -16.19
CA ALA A 118 -2.75 -11.60 -17.54
C ALA A 118 -1.60 -10.94 -18.31
N SER A 119 -1.23 -9.69 -18.01
CA SER A 119 -0.14 -9.01 -18.73
C SER A 119 1.22 -9.70 -18.55
N ASN A 120 1.40 -10.46 -17.46
CA ASN A 120 2.62 -11.23 -17.21
C ASN A 120 2.84 -12.39 -18.19
N ASN A 121 1.83 -12.75 -18.99
CA ASN A 121 1.97 -13.76 -20.04
C ASN A 121 2.73 -13.22 -21.27
N ILE A 122 2.90 -11.90 -21.39
CA ILE A 122 3.72 -11.28 -22.43
C ILE A 122 5.18 -11.22 -21.93
N PRO A 123 6.17 -11.72 -22.70
CA PRO A 123 7.56 -11.66 -22.28
C PRO A 123 8.03 -10.22 -21.99
N PRO A 124 8.66 -9.93 -20.84
CA PRO A 124 9.09 -8.57 -20.49
C PRO A 124 10.02 -7.93 -21.52
N GLY A 125 10.88 -8.74 -22.18
CA GLY A 125 11.77 -8.29 -23.25
C GLY A 125 11.07 -7.88 -24.55
N LYS A 126 9.74 -8.00 -24.63
CA LYS A 126 8.89 -7.58 -25.76
C LYS A 126 8.04 -6.35 -25.43
N VAL A 127 8.24 -5.73 -24.27
CA VAL A 127 7.44 -4.59 -23.81
C VAL A 127 8.36 -3.40 -23.55
N ASP A 128 8.24 -2.35 -24.38
CA ASP A 128 9.04 -1.14 -24.21
C ASP A 128 8.61 -0.31 -22.99
N ARG A 129 7.30 -0.33 -22.68
CA ARG A 129 6.72 0.47 -21.60
C ARG A 129 5.46 -0.18 -21.03
N VAL A 130 5.39 -0.22 -19.70
CA VAL A 130 4.18 -0.59 -18.95
C VAL A 130 3.60 0.64 -18.27
N THR A 131 2.29 0.84 -18.36
CA THR A 131 1.57 1.93 -17.67
C THR A 131 0.37 1.35 -16.93
N GLU A 132 0.29 1.62 -15.63
CA GLU A 132 -0.78 1.15 -14.76
C GLU A 132 -1.89 2.20 -14.67
N VAL A 133 -3.12 1.82 -15.04
CA VAL A 133 -4.31 2.67 -14.85
C VAL A 133 -4.87 2.39 -13.45
N ARG A 134 -4.59 3.29 -12.51
CA ARG A 134 -4.98 3.10 -11.10
C ARG A 134 -6.44 3.42 -10.83
N GLY A 135 -7.05 4.35 -11.56
CA GLY A 135 -8.39 4.85 -11.28
C GLY A 135 -8.36 6.27 -10.72
N PHE A 136 -9.40 6.68 -9.99
CA PHE A 136 -9.53 8.02 -9.42
C PHE A 136 -8.86 8.13 -8.05
N ASN A 137 -7.93 9.07 -7.92
CA ASN A 137 -7.51 9.53 -6.59
C ASN A 137 -8.66 10.28 -5.89
N ASP A 138 -8.49 10.62 -4.61
CA ASP A 138 -9.56 11.21 -3.80
C ASP A 138 -10.07 12.55 -4.37
N GLU A 139 -9.18 13.41 -4.86
CA GLU A 139 -9.56 14.66 -5.53
C GLU A 139 -10.38 14.41 -6.82
N GLN A 140 -9.98 13.41 -7.62
CA GLN A 140 -10.68 13.03 -8.84
C GLN A 140 -12.06 12.42 -8.56
N LYS A 141 -12.22 11.66 -7.47
CA LYS A 141 -13.52 11.15 -7.03
C LYS A 141 -14.47 12.30 -6.72
N GLU A 142 -14.03 13.26 -5.90
CA GLU A 142 -14.82 14.43 -5.54
C GLU A 142 -15.20 15.25 -6.77
N LYS A 143 -14.22 15.50 -7.66
CA LYS A 143 -14.45 16.19 -8.92
C LYS A 143 -15.45 15.46 -9.83
N TYR A 144 -15.42 14.13 -9.86
CA TYR A 144 -16.38 13.34 -10.61
C TYR A 144 -17.81 13.58 -10.10
N PHE A 145 -18.05 13.39 -8.78
CA PHE A 145 -19.37 13.55 -8.20
C PHE A 145 -19.89 14.99 -8.38
N MET A 146 -19.04 15.99 -8.15
CA MET A 146 -19.40 17.40 -8.34
C MET A 146 -19.71 17.76 -9.80
N LYS A 147 -19.03 17.13 -10.76
CA LYS A 147 -19.26 17.40 -12.20
C LYS A 147 -20.46 16.62 -12.77
N ARG A 148 -20.83 15.50 -12.14
CA ARG A 148 -21.86 14.58 -12.66
C ARG A 148 -23.28 15.15 -12.55
N PHE A 149 -23.55 16.01 -11.58
CA PHE A 149 -24.87 16.58 -11.34
C PHE A 149 -24.90 18.08 -11.64
N SER A 150 -25.97 18.55 -12.28
CA SER A 150 -26.18 19.98 -12.52
C SER A 150 -26.56 20.73 -11.23
N ASP A 151 -27.27 20.04 -10.33
CA ASP A 151 -27.62 20.54 -9.00
C ASP A 151 -26.44 20.31 -8.04
N LYS A 152 -25.88 21.41 -7.53
CA LYS A 152 -24.73 21.38 -6.62
C LYS A 152 -25.11 20.89 -5.23
N ASP A 153 -26.31 21.19 -4.74
CA ASP A 153 -26.73 20.78 -3.39
C ASP A 153 -26.96 19.27 -3.36
N LEU A 154 -27.55 18.72 -4.43
CA LEU A 154 -27.67 17.27 -4.60
C LEU A 154 -26.29 16.61 -4.70
N ALA A 155 -25.36 17.19 -5.47
CA ALA A 155 -24.01 16.67 -5.60
C ALA A 155 -23.27 16.61 -4.25
N GLU A 156 -23.38 17.68 -3.45
CA GLU A 156 -22.78 17.75 -2.11
C GLU A 156 -23.41 16.74 -1.15
N LYS A 157 -24.73 16.56 -1.18
CA LYS A 157 -25.43 15.54 -0.39
C LYS A 157 -24.98 14.13 -0.76
N ILE A 158 -24.92 13.80 -2.05
CA ILE A 158 -24.45 12.49 -2.55
C ILE A 158 -23.01 12.26 -2.11
N LEU A 159 -22.12 13.23 -2.36
CA LEU A 159 -20.71 13.10 -1.99
C LEU A 159 -20.53 12.94 -0.47
N SER A 160 -21.28 13.69 0.33
CA SER A 160 -21.30 13.56 1.79
C SER A 160 -21.74 12.16 2.22
N HIS A 161 -22.78 11.61 1.59
CA HIS A 161 -23.22 10.25 1.87
C HIS A 161 -22.17 9.20 1.49
N VAL A 162 -21.58 9.29 0.30
CA VAL A 162 -20.51 8.36 -0.13
C VAL A 162 -19.32 8.43 0.83
N LYS A 163 -18.94 9.62 1.30
CA LYS A 163 -17.87 9.79 2.30
C LYS A 163 -18.22 9.20 3.68
N LYS A 164 -19.49 9.14 4.07
CA LYS A 164 -19.91 8.45 5.33
C LYS A 164 -19.71 6.94 5.28
N SER A 165 -19.70 6.34 4.08
CA SER A 165 -19.44 4.91 3.89
C SER A 165 -18.09 4.70 3.23
N ARG A 166 -17.05 4.48 4.05
CA ARG A 166 -15.67 4.37 3.58
C ARG A 166 -15.47 3.21 2.59
N SER A 167 -16.17 2.09 2.77
CA SER A 167 -16.17 0.98 1.81
C SER A 167 -16.65 1.43 0.42
N LEU A 168 -17.77 2.17 0.34
CA LEU A 168 -18.27 2.73 -0.92
C LEU A 168 -17.29 3.75 -1.51
N TYR A 169 -16.70 4.62 -0.69
CA TYR A 169 -15.74 5.63 -1.13
C TYR A 169 -14.43 5.02 -1.67
N ILE A 170 -13.95 3.91 -1.07
CA ILE A 170 -12.80 3.16 -1.55
C ILE A 170 -13.11 2.53 -2.91
N MET A 171 -14.27 1.89 -3.05
CA MET A 171 -14.69 1.30 -4.33
C MET A 171 -14.80 2.36 -5.44
N CYS A 172 -15.22 3.58 -5.12
CA CYS A 172 -15.22 4.72 -6.06
C CYS A 172 -13.83 5.10 -6.59
N HIS A 173 -12.74 4.45 -6.16
CA HIS A 173 -11.48 4.49 -6.89
C HIS A 173 -11.64 3.98 -8.33
N ILE A 174 -12.51 3.00 -8.56
CA ILE A 174 -12.82 2.50 -9.90
C ILE A 174 -13.98 3.33 -10.48
N PRO A 175 -13.80 4.03 -11.63
CA PRO A 175 -14.79 4.98 -12.15
C PRO A 175 -16.19 4.40 -12.41
N VAL A 176 -16.31 3.11 -12.74
CA VAL A 176 -17.63 2.47 -12.94
C VAL A 176 -18.46 2.47 -11.67
N PHE A 177 -17.84 2.30 -10.49
CA PHE A 177 -18.55 2.36 -9.23
C PHE A 177 -19.02 3.79 -8.93
N CYS A 178 -18.25 4.82 -9.28
CA CYS A 178 -18.76 6.20 -9.20
C CYS A 178 -20.02 6.40 -10.03
N TRP A 179 -20.07 5.82 -11.23
CA TRP A 179 -21.24 5.92 -12.11
C TRP A 179 -22.46 5.19 -11.54
N ILE A 180 -22.31 3.94 -11.09
CA ILE A 180 -23.39 3.15 -10.48
C ILE A 180 -23.91 3.83 -9.22
N THR A 181 -23.00 4.20 -8.30
CA THR A 181 -23.35 4.89 -7.06
C THR A 181 -24.05 6.22 -7.33
N SER A 182 -23.57 7.00 -8.31
CA SER A 182 -24.24 8.24 -8.71
C SER A 182 -25.66 7.99 -9.19
N LYS A 183 -25.89 6.96 -10.01
CA LYS A 183 -27.22 6.63 -10.54
C LYS A 183 -28.19 6.17 -9.46
N VAL A 184 -27.73 5.31 -8.55
CA VAL A 184 -28.54 4.79 -7.45
C VAL A 184 -28.88 5.88 -6.45
N LEU A 185 -27.89 6.64 -5.98
CA LEU A 185 -28.12 7.68 -4.98
C LEU A 185 -28.94 8.86 -5.53
N GLU A 186 -28.76 9.23 -6.81
CA GLU A 186 -29.61 10.22 -7.49
C GLU A 186 -31.09 9.80 -7.44
N ASP A 187 -31.40 8.54 -7.72
CA ASP A 187 -32.78 8.04 -7.66
C ASP A 187 -33.35 7.98 -6.25
N LEU A 188 -32.58 7.49 -5.28
CA LEU A 188 -33.02 7.37 -3.88
C LEU A 188 -33.24 8.74 -3.22
N MET A 189 -32.33 9.70 -3.45
CA MET A 189 -32.45 11.04 -2.88
C MET A 189 -33.62 11.83 -3.48
N ASN A 190 -33.95 11.62 -4.76
CA ASN A 190 -35.11 12.25 -5.38
C ASN A 190 -36.45 11.73 -4.83
N LYS A 191 -36.46 10.62 -4.09
CA LYS A 191 -37.65 10.02 -3.49
C LYS A 191 -37.79 10.29 -1.98
N ASP A 192 -36.89 11.06 -1.38
CA ASP A 192 -36.81 11.31 0.06
C ASP A 192 -36.71 10.01 0.92
N GLU A 193 -36.17 8.93 0.35
CA GLU A 193 -36.00 7.63 1.04
C GLU A 193 -34.65 7.56 1.82
N GLU A 194 -34.36 8.55 2.68
CA GLU A 194 -33.08 8.63 3.42
C GLU A 194 -32.78 7.39 4.29
N GLY A 195 -33.82 6.64 4.70
CA GLY A 195 -33.70 5.43 5.52
C GLY A 195 -33.32 4.15 4.76
N MET A 196 -33.37 4.13 3.42
CA MET A 196 -33.09 2.95 2.57
C MET A 196 -31.75 3.03 1.83
N MET A 197 -30.81 3.84 2.33
CA MET A 197 -29.53 4.02 1.67
C MET A 197 -28.70 2.73 1.66
N PRO A 198 -28.09 2.35 0.52
CA PRO A 198 -27.29 1.13 0.43
C PRO A 198 -26.08 1.18 1.36
N LYS A 199 -25.88 0.13 2.17
CA LYS A 199 -24.75 0.04 3.10
C LYS A 199 -23.63 -0.86 2.59
N THR A 200 -24.00 -1.91 1.86
CA THR A 200 -23.07 -2.87 1.27
C THR A 200 -22.96 -2.71 -0.25
N LEU A 201 -22.00 -3.41 -0.86
CA LEU A 201 -21.90 -3.43 -2.32
C LEU A 201 -23.10 -4.17 -2.92
N THR A 202 -23.54 -5.25 -2.28
CA THR A 202 -24.69 -6.02 -2.73
C THR A 202 -25.96 -5.17 -2.73
N ASP A 203 -26.20 -4.41 -1.65
CA ASP A 203 -27.33 -3.47 -1.57
C ASP A 203 -27.30 -2.50 -2.76
N MET A 204 -26.12 -1.93 -3.06
CA MET A 204 -25.95 -0.96 -4.15
C MET A 204 -26.34 -1.57 -5.50
N TYR A 205 -25.97 -2.82 -5.76
CA TYR A 205 -26.31 -3.51 -7.01
C TYR A 205 -27.77 -3.96 -7.07
N ILE A 206 -28.37 -4.33 -5.94
CA ILE A 206 -29.82 -4.59 -5.85
C ILE A 206 -30.59 -3.33 -6.26
N HIS A 207 -30.29 -2.19 -5.63
CA HIS A 207 -30.93 -0.93 -5.98
C HIS A 207 -30.66 -0.51 -7.43
N PHE A 208 -29.47 -0.81 -7.96
CA PHE A 208 -29.16 -0.56 -9.36
C PHE A 208 -30.02 -1.39 -10.31
N VAL A 209 -30.19 -2.70 -10.07
CA VAL A 209 -31.07 -3.54 -10.91
C VAL A 209 -32.53 -3.10 -10.79
N LEU A 210 -33.02 -2.81 -9.58
CA LEU A 210 -34.38 -2.30 -9.37
C LEU A 210 -34.60 -0.96 -10.09
N LEU A 211 -33.59 -0.08 -10.11
CA LEU A 211 -33.61 1.16 -10.88
C LEU A 211 -33.75 0.88 -12.38
N GLN A 212 -33.02 -0.10 -12.92
CA GLN A 212 -33.13 -0.48 -14.33
C GLN A 212 -34.51 -1.05 -14.67
N CYS A 213 -35.08 -1.91 -13.82
CA CYS A 213 -36.45 -2.41 -13.99
C CYS A 213 -37.47 -1.26 -14.07
N ARG A 214 -37.35 -0.28 -13.17
CA ARG A 214 -38.24 0.90 -13.14
C ARG A 214 -38.08 1.82 -14.35
N GLN A 215 -36.84 2.14 -14.72
CA GLN A 215 -36.58 2.94 -15.92
C GLN A 215 -37.09 2.27 -17.19
N GLY A 216 -37.06 0.94 -17.20
CA GLY A 216 -37.64 0.13 -18.24
C GLY A 216 -39.12 0.36 -18.44
N LYS A 217 -39.87 0.33 -17.34
CA LYS A 217 -41.31 0.61 -17.32
C LYS A 217 -41.64 1.99 -17.91
N VAL A 218 -40.90 3.02 -17.51
CA VAL A 218 -41.16 4.40 -17.96
C VAL A 218 -40.85 4.62 -19.44
N LYS A 219 -39.81 3.97 -19.98
CA LYS A 219 -39.38 4.20 -21.38
C LYS A 219 -40.17 3.41 -22.41
N TYR A 220 -40.74 2.26 -22.03
CA TYR A 220 -41.33 1.31 -22.97
C TYR A 220 -42.74 0.83 -22.59
N GLY A 221 -43.28 1.24 -21.44
CA GLY A 221 -44.72 1.15 -21.14
C GLY A 221 -45.45 2.26 -21.89
N GLY A 222 -46.31 1.89 -22.84
CA GLY A 222 -47.01 2.85 -23.71
C GLY A 222 -47.91 3.83 -22.96
N ASP A 223 -48.18 4.97 -23.61
CA ASP A 223 -49.25 5.92 -23.26
C ASP A 223 -50.58 5.19 -23.07
N GLU A 224 -51.04 5.04 -21.83
CA GLU A 224 -52.47 4.87 -21.55
C GLU A 224 -52.90 5.89 -20.51
N THR A 225 -53.40 7.01 -21.04
CA THR A 225 -54.35 7.88 -20.33
C THR A 225 -55.61 7.07 -19.98
N GLY A 226 -55.89 6.91 -18.69
CA GLY A 226 -57.23 6.56 -18.19
C GLY A 226 -57.30 5.28 -17.35
N GLU A 227 -57.53 5.48 -16.05
CA GLU A 227 -58.24 4.61 -15.11
C GLU A 227 -58.39 3.11 -15.48
N SER A 228 -57.54 2.24 -14.91
CA SER A 228 -57.99 0.98 -14.26
C SER A 228 -56.82 0.23 -13.61
N SER A 229 -57.08 -0.31 -12.43
CA SER A 229 -56.14 -0.83 -11.44
C SER A 229 -55.70 -2.29 -11.66
N GLU A 230 -55.41 -2.71 -12.90
CA GLU A 230 -54.97 -4.10 -13.19
C GLU A 230 -53.71 -4.22 -14.08
N THR A 231 -53.17 -3.12 -14.60
CA THR A 231 -52.01 -3.13 -15.53
C THR A 231 -50.63 -3.05 -14.86
N ASP A 232 -50.55 -2.78 -13.55
CA ASP A 232 -49.26 -2.71 -12.85
C ASP A 232 -48.57 -4.08 -12.70
N SER A 233 -49.32 -5.19 -12.58
CA SER A 233 -48.79 -6.54 -12.33
C SER A 233 -47.97 -7.13 -13.51
N CYS A 234 -48.39 -6.89 -14.76
CA CYS A 234 -47.79 -7.59 -15.91
C CYS A 234 -46.40 -7.06 -16.33
N CYS A 235 -46.10 -5.78 -16.03
CA CYS A 235 -44.81 -5.18 -16.34
C CYS A 235 -43.70 -5.68 -15.40
N TYR A 236 -44.03 -5.97 -14.13
CA TYR A 236 -43.09 -6.56 -13.18
C TYR A 236 -42.77 -8.03 -13.50
N THR A 237 -43.76 -8.81 -13.97
CA THR A 237 -43.53 -10.20 -14.38
C THR A 237 -42.60 -10.32 -15.60
N SER A 238 -42.74 -9.46 -16.61
CA SER A 238 -41.85 -9.47 -17.79
C SER A 238 -40.42 -9.03 -17.46
N ASN A 239 -40.26 -7.99 -16.62
CA ASN A 239 -38.94 -7.57 -16.14
C ASN A 239 -38.27 -8.68 -15.30
N ARG A 240 -39.05 -9.39 -14.49
CA ARG A 240 -38.57 -10.50 -13.67
C ARG A 240 -38.02 -11.65 -14.50
N GLU A 241 -38.77 -12.12 -15.49
CA GLU A 241 -38.31 -13.18 -16.39
C GLU A 241 -37.04 -12.76 -17.13
N THR A 242 -36.99 -11.51 -17.61
CA THR A 242 -35.82 -10.97 -18.30
C THR A 242 -34.58 -10.95 -17.40
N VAL A 243 -34.69 -10.50 -16.15
CA VAL A 243 -33.56 -10.49 -15.19
C VAL A 243 -33.09 -11.91 -14.87
N ILE A 244 -34.01 -12.87 -14.71
CA ILE A 244 -33.66 -14.28 -14.47
C ILE A 244 -32.92 -14.87 -15.68
N SER A 245 -33.40 -14.65 -16.90
CA SER A 245 -32.74 -15.11 -18.13
C SER A 245 -31.37 -14.46 -18.34
N LEU A 246 -31.23 -13.16 -18.05
CA LEU A 246 -29.94 -12.47 -18.06
C LEU A 246 -28.98 -13.01 -17.00
N GLY A 247 -29.47 -13.35 -15.81
CA GLY A 247 -28.67 -13.99 -14.77
C GLY A 247 -28.14 -15.37 -15.19
N LYS A 248 -28.98 -16.17 -15.86
CA LYS A 248 -28.57 -17.47 -16.43
C LYS A 248 -27.45 -17.28 -17.46
N LEU A 249 -27.63 -16.34 -18.39
CA LEU A 249 -26.63 -16.00 -19.40
C LEU A 249 -25.32 -15.51 -18.75
N ALA A 250 -25.43 -14.70 -17.70
CA ALA A 250 -24.29 -14.18 -16.96
C ALA A 250 -23.45 -15.29 -16.31
N PHE A 251 -24.11 -16.24 -15.65
CA PHE A 251 -23.45 -17.36 -14.97
C PHE A 251 -22.76 -18.30 -15.97
N GLN A 252 -23.46 -18.71 -17.05
CA GLN A 252 -22.85 -19.49 -18.12
C GLN A 252 -21.66 -18.77 -18.76
N GLY A 253 -21.81 -17.45 -18.96
CA GLY A 253 -20.74 -16.58 -19.42
C GLY A 253 -19.50 -16.66 -18.53
N LEU A 254 -19.65 -16.57 -17.20
CA LEU A 254 -18.52 -16.66 -16.28
C LEU A 254 -17.88 -18.05 -16.28
N GLU A 255 -18.67 -19.12 -16.28
CA GLU A 255 -18.16 -20.50 -16.29
C GLU A 255 -17.34 -20.82 -17.55
N GLU A 256 -17.75 -20.30 -18.70
CA GLU A 256 -17.10 -20.54 -20.00
C GLU A 256 -16.02 -19.48 -20.32
N GLY A 257 -15.86 -18.46 -19.47
CA GLY A 257 -15.03 -17.28 -19.73
C GLY A 257 -15.57 -16.38 -20.86
N ASN A 258 -16.86 -16.50 -21.21
CA ASN A 258 -17.62 -15.78 -22.22
C ASN A 258 -18.13 -14.40 -21.74
N LEU A 259 -17.73 -13.35 -22.49
CA LEU A 259 -18.09 -11.94 -22.25
C LEU A 259 -18.83 -11.29 -23.41
N LEU A 260 -18.89 -11.98 -24.55
CA LEU A 260 -19.70 -11.62 -25.71
C LEU A 260 -20.70 -12.73 -25.98
N PHE A 261 -21.90 -12.33 -26.34
CA PHE A 261 -23.02 -13.24 -26.57
C PHE A 261 -23.64 -12.96 -27.93
N THR A 262 -23.99 -14.02 -28.66
CA THR A 262 -24.70 -13.94 -29.93
C THR A 262 -26.21 -14.07 -29.73
N GLU A 263 -27.00 -13.83 -30.77
CA GLU A 263 -28.45 -14.06 -30.71
C GLU A 263 -28.79 -15.53 -30.37
N GLU A 264 -27.95 -16.49 -30.76
CA GLU A 264 -28.11 -17.90 -30.40
C GLU A 264 -27.96 -18.12 -28.90
N ASN A 265 -26.90 -17.58 -28.27
CA ASN A 265 -26.70 -17.70 -26.83
C ASN A 265 -27.87 -17.09 -26.03
N LEU A 266 -28.39 -15.95 -26.50
CA LEU A 266 -29.56 -15.31 -25.90
C LEU A 266 -30.79 -16.24 -25.97
N LYS A 267 -31.05 -16.87 -27.12
CA LYS A 267 -32.18 -17.80 -27.29
C LYS A 267 -32.04 -19.04 -26.40
N GLU A 268 -30.84 -19.61 -26.29
CA GLU A 268 -30.56 -20.76 -25.41
C GLU A 268 -30.81 -20.46 -23.93
N CYS A 269 -30.56 -19.21 -23.52
CA CYS A 269 -30.84 -18.73 -22.17
C CYS A 269 -32.29 -18.26 -21.96
N GLY A 270 -33.14 -18.26 -23.00
CA GLY A 270 -34.50 -17.74 -22.91
C GLY A 270 -34.57 -16.21 -22.78
N VAL A 271 -33.57 -15.49 -23.31
CA VAL A 271 -33.49 -14.03 -23.28
C VAL A 271 -34.24 -13.45 -24.49
N ASN A 272 -35.28 -12.66 -24.24
CA ASN A 272 -35.98 -11.94 -25.30
C ASN A 272 -35.22 -10.66 -25.69
N ILE A 273 -34.79 -10.56 -26.96
CA ILE A 273 -34.01 -9.43 -27.49
C ILE A 273 -34.79 -8.10 -27.40
N THR A 274 -36.11 -8.12 -27.60
CA THR A 274 -36.92 -6.89 -27.55
C THR A 274 -37.10 -6.39 -26.12
N GLU A 275 -37.25 -7.31 -25.16
CA GLU A 275 -37.39 -6.97 -23.74
C GLU A 275 -36.03 -6.61 -23.11
N THR A 276 -34.92 -7.15 -23.59
CA THR A 276 -33.58 -6.77 -23.09
C THR A 276 -33.13 -5.37 -23.50
N ALA A 277 -33.69 -4.79 -24.56
CA ALA A 277 -33.42 -3.38 -24.92
C ALA A 277 -33.80 -2.40 -23.79
N VAL A 278 -34.71 -2.83 -22.91
CA VAL A 278 -35.16 -2.12 -21.71
C VAL A 278 -34.03 -1.99 -20.68
N PHE A 279 -33.08 -2.94 -20.66
CA PHE A 279 -31.98 -3.05 -19.71
C PHE A 279 -30.64 -2.55 -20.25
N SER A 280 -30.63 -1.53 -21.12
CA SER A 280 -29.40 -0.94 -21.70
C SER A 280 -28.32 -0.54 -20.66
N GLY A 281 -28.69 -0.31 -19.39
CA GLY A 281 -27.75 -0.06 -18.30
C GLY A 281 -27.09 -1.31 -17.71
N LEU A 282 -27.63 -2.51 -17.95
CA LEU A 282 -27.07 -3.81 -17.55
C LEU A 282 -26.43 -4.54 -18.71
N PHE A 283 -27.13 -4.57 -19.85
CA PHE A 283 -26.80 -5.39 -21.02
C PHE A 283 -27.04 -4.58 -22.30
N THR A 284 -26.06 -4.57 -23.19
CA THR A 284 -26.09 -3.72 -24.38
C THR A 284 -25.69 -4.49 -25.63
N GLN A 285 -26.29 -4.13 -26.76
CA GLN A 285 -25.81 -4.53 -28.07
C GLN A 285 -24.58 -3.71 -28.46
N ILE A 286 -23.56 -4.35 -29.02
CA ILE A 286 -22.42 -3.69 -29.62
C ILE A 286 -22.83 -3.22 -31.02
N LYS A 287 -22.97 -1.90 -31.20
CA LYS A 287 -23.24 -1.29 -32.51
C LYS A 287 -21.93 -0.88 -33.16
N ARG A 288 -21.57 -1.52 -34.28
CA ARG A 288 -20.56 -1.02 -35.22
C ARG A 288 -21.23 -0.69 -36.54
N GLU A 289 -21.33 0.59 -36.87
CA GLU A 289 -21.74 1.02 -38.20
C GLU A 289 -20.62 0.71 -39.20
N GLY A 290 -20.98 0.08 -40.32
CA GLY A 290 -20.07 -0.09 -41.47
C GLY A 290 -19.00 -1.17 -41.34
N CYS A 291 -19.12 -2.13 -40.42
CA CYS A 291 -18.21 -3.28 -40.34
C CYS A 291 -18.78 -4.46 -41.16
N GLY A 292 -17.97 -5.15 -41.97
CA GLY A 292 -18.39 -6.34 -42.76
C GLY A 292 -18.89 -7.51 -41.90
N LEU A 293 -18.77 -7.37 -40.58
CA LEU A 293 -19.47 -8.13 -39.53
C LEU A 293 -21.00 -8.05 -39.61
N SER A 294 -21.58 -7.26 -40.52
CA SER A 294 -22.98 -6.84 -40.59
C SER A 294 -24.02 -7.93 -40.93
N GLN A 295 -23.96 -9.09 -40.29
CA GLN A 295 -25.14 -9.98 -40.16
C GLN A 295 -25.37 -10.48 -38.72
N GLN A 296 -24.34 -10.71 -37.90
CA GLN A 296 -24.52 -11.25 -36.54
C GLN A 296 -24.47 -10.15 -35.47
N LYS A 297 -25.55 -10.02 -34.68
CA LYS A 297 -25.59 -9.06 -33.57
C LYS A 297 -24.86 -9.63 -32.35
N LEU A 298 -23.96 -8.83 -31.78
CA LEU A 298 -23.21 -9.17 -30.57
C LEU A 298 -23.70 -8.33 -29.38
N PHE A 299 -23.72 -8.95 -28.21
CA PHE A 299 -24.18 -8.36 -26.97
C PHE A 299 -23.17 -8.58 -25.84
N CYS A 300 -23.16 -7.68 -24.86
CA CYS A 300 -22.33 -7.80 -23.67
C CYS A 300 -22.99 -7.12 -22.45
N PHE A 301 -22.57 -7.53 -21.26
CA PHE A 301 -22.85 -6.75 -20.05
C PHE A 301 -22.04 -5.46 -20.08
N VAL A 302 -22.64 -4.36 -19.58
CA VAL A 302 -22.02 -3.03 -19.57
C VAL A 302 -20.71 -3.04 -18.78
N HIS A 303 -20.63 -3.87 -17.74
CA HIS A 303 -19.42 -4.07 -16.96
C HIS A 303 -19.40 -5.49 -16.34
N MET A 304 -18.19 -6.02 -16.09
CA MET A 304 -18.01 -7.36 -15.52
C MET A 304 -18.72 -7.53 -14.18
N SER A 305 -18.64 -6.53 -13.30
CA SER A 305 -19.30 -6.58 -11.99
C SER A 305 -20.82 -6.73 -12.07
N ILE A 306 -21.44 -6.27 -13.16
CA ILE A 306 -22.87 -6.47 -13.41
C ILE A 306 -23.14 -7.92 -13.81
N GLN A 307 -22.27 -8.49 -14.64
CA GLN A 307 -22.33 -9.92 -14.98
C GLN A 307 -22.14 -10.79 -13.72
N GLU A 308 -21.15 -10.51 -12.88
CA GLU A 308 -20.91 -11.22 -11.62
C GLU A 308 -22.09 -11.11 -10.65
N PHE A 309 -22.70 -9.93 -10.52
CA PHE A 309 -23.91 -9.76 -9.70
C PHE A 309 -25.08 -10.58 -10.22
N LEU A 310 -25.38 -10.50 -11.53
CA LEU A 310 -26.50 -11.23 -12.12
C LEU A 310 -26.28 -12.75 -12.10
N ALA A 311 -25.04 -13.19 -12.25
CA ALA A 311 -24.67 -14.59 -12.07
C ALA A 311 -24.90 -15.05 -10.62
N ALA A 312 -24.45 -14.27 -9.63
CA ALA A 312 -24.69 -14.56 -8.22
C ALA A 312 -26.19 -14.59 -7.90
N PHE A 313 -26.96 -13.67 -8.45
CA PHE A 313 -28.41 -13.66 -8.36
C PHE A 313 -29.03 -14.93 -8.96
N HIS A 314 -28.59 -15.37 -10.14
CA HIS A 314 -29.12 -16.59 -10.77
C HIS A 314 -28.82 -17.85 -9.94
N VAL A 315 -27.59 -17.97 -9.43
CA VAL A 315 -27.17 -19.09 -8.60
C VAL A 315 -27.95 -19.11 -7.28
N PHE A 316 -28.08 -17.95 -6.62
CA PHE A 316 -28.93 -17.79 -5.44
C PHE A 316 -30.40 -18.13 -5.72
N HIS A 317 -30.98 -17.57 -6.78
CA HIS A 317 -32.38 -17.78 -7.15
C HIS A 317 -32.65 -19.27 -7.44
N THR A 318 -31.75 -19.94 -8.15
CA THR A 318 -31.89 -21.37 -8.49
C THR A 318 -31.75 -22.27 -7.27
N PHE A 319 -30.77 -21.97 -6.41
CA PHE A 319 -30.60 -22.71 -5.16
C PHE A 319 -31.82 -22.52 -4.24
N ASN A 320 -32.29 -21.29 -4.08
CA ASN A 320 -33.49 -20.99 -3.30
C ASN A 320 -34.69 -21.73 -3.90
N ASP A 321 -35.03 -21.53 -5.18
CA ASP A 321 -36.24 -22.08 -5.80
C ASP A 321 -36.25 -23.62 -5.90
N LYS A 322 -35.13 -24.24 -6.28
CA LYS A 322 -35.04 -25.67 -6.62
C LYS A 322 -34.17 -26.51 -5.67
N GLY A 323 -33.37 -25.89 -4.81
CA GLY A 323 -32.37 -26.58 -3.99
C GLY A 323 -31.16 -27.08 -4.78
N GLU A 324 -30.96 -26.61 -6.01
CA GLU A 324 -29.87 -27.05 -6.89
C GLU A 324 -28.62 -26.19 -6.70
N ASN A 325 -27.49 -26.82 -6.34
CA ASN A 325 -26.18 -26.19 -6.29
C ASN A 325 -25.52 -26.22 -7.67
N LEU A 326 -25.53 -25.07 -8.35
CA LEU A 326 -24.91 -24.89 -9.67
C LEU A 326 -23.38 -24.79 -9.62
N LEU A 327 -22.77 -24.68 -8.44
CA LEU A 327 -21.32 -24.56 -8.28
C LEU A 327 -20.59 -25.91 -8.36
N THR A 328 -21.32 -27.03 -8.29
CA THR A 328 -20.77 -28.38 -8.43
C THR A 328 -21.07 -28.95 -9.81
N LYS A 329 -20.14 -29.74 -10.37
CA LYS A 329 -20.34 -30.47 -11.64
C LYS A 329 -20.33 -31.99 -11.40
N PRO A 330 -21.47 -32.70 -11.56
CA PRO A 330 -22.80 -32.20 -11.92
C PRO A 330 -23.50 -31.43 -10.79
N ALA A 331 -24.55 -30.66 -11.13
CA ALA A 331 -25.37 -29.96 -10.14
C ALA A 331 -25.96 -30.96 -9.15
N SER A 332 -25.96 -30.60 -7.86
CA SER A 332 -26.35 -31.48 -6.77
C SER A 332 -27.22 -30.76 -5.75
N THR A 333 -28.07 -31.49 -5.04
CA THR A 333 -28.81 -30.96 -3.90
C THR A 333 -27.95 -31.09 -2.64
N VAL A 334 -27.69 -29.98 -1.97
CA VAL A 334 -26.86 -29.90 -0.76
C VAL A 334 -27.54 -29.09 0.32
N ALA A 335 -27.09 -29.25 1.57
CA ALA A 335 -27.53 -28.37 2.66
C ALA A 335 -27.10 -26.92 2.37
N ALA A 336 -27.92 -25.93 2.77
CA ALA A 336 -27.61 -24.52 2.55
C ALA A 336 -26.25 -24.09 3.13
N SER A 337 -25.84 -24.68 4.26
CA SER A 337 -24.50 -24.45 4.82
C SER A 337 -23.38 -24.91 3.90
N ASP A 338 -23.56 -26.02 3.19
CA ASP A 338 -22.53 -26.59 2.33
C ASP A 338 -22.45 -25.82 1.01
N PHE A 339 -23.59 -25.33 0.52
CA PHE A 339 -23.66 -24.45 -0.66
C PHE A 339 -22.79 -23.20 -0.52
N TYR A 340 -22.97 -22.41 0.55
CA TYR A 340 -22.16 -21.20 0.74
C TYR A 340 -20.69 -21.51 1.05
N LYS A 341 -20.39 -22.63 1.73
CA LYS A 341 -19.00 -23.07 1.93
C LYS A 341 -18.32 -23.43 0.62
N THR A 342 -19.01 -24.15 -0.28
CA THR A 342 -18.52 -24.44 -1.63
C THR A 342 -18.22 -23.16 -2.41
N ALA A 343 -19.05 -22.13 -2.29
CA ALA A 343 -18.78 -20.83 -2.92
C ALA A 343 -17.50 -20.16 -2.37
N VAL A 344 -17.29 -20.22 -1.05
CA VAL A 344 -16.06 -19.70 -0.41
C VAL A 344 -14.83 -20.48 -0.87
N ASP A 345 -14.90 -21.81 -0.92
CA ASP A 345 -13.83 -22.67 -1.44
C ASP A 345 -13.50 -22.32 -2.91
N MET A 346 -14.52 -22.20 -3.76
CA MET A 346 -14.36 -21.88 -5.18
C MET A 346 -13.64 -20.54 -5.42
N ALA A 347 -13.95 -19.51 -4.62
CA ALA A 347 -13.25 -18.22 -4.72
C ALA A 347 -11.81 -18.33 -4.22
N LEU A 348 -11.57 -19.04 -3.12
CA LEU A 348 -10.23 -19.24 -2.57
C LEU A 348 -9.34 -20.08 -3.49
N ASP A 349 -9.90 -21.04 -4.22
CA ASP A 349 -9.17 -21.87 -5.19
C ASP A 349 -8.89 -21.13 -6.50
N SER A 350 -9.57 -20.01 -6.76
CA SER A 350 -9.29 -19.18 -7.93
C SER A 350 -7.88 -18.60 -7.87
N LYS A 351 -7.16 -18.69 -9.00
CA LYS A 351 -5.80 -18.17 -9.11
C LYS A 351 -5.77 -16.65 -9.22
N ASN A 352 -6.76 -16.05 -9.89
CA ASN A 352 -6.77 -14.62 -10.21
C ASN A 352 -7.90 -13.83 -9.51
N GLY A 353 -8.62 -14.45 -8.58
CA GLY A 353 -9.75 -13.81 -7.88
C GLY A 353 -10.98 -13.62 -8.76
N ASP A 354 -11.14 -14.44 -9.81
CA ASP A 354 -12.21 -14.30 -10.82
C ASP A 354 -13.62 -14.49 -10.25
N TRP A 355 -13.73 -15.05 -9.03
CA TRP A 355 -15.00 -15.30 -8.34
C TRP A 355 -15.16 -14.45 -7.07
N ASP A 356 -14.26 -13.51 -6.80
CA ASP A 356 -14.26 -12.74 -5.55
C ASP A 356 -15.49 -11.85 -5.42
N LEU A 357 -15.83 -11.12 -6.48
CA LEU A 357 -16.99 -10.23 -6.48
C LEU A 357 -18.30 -11.02 -6.53
N PHE A 358 -18.32 -12.10 -7.33
CA PHE A 358 -19.41 -13.07 -7.33
C PHE A 358 -19.72 -13.60 -5.91
N LEU A 359 -18.69 -14.02 -5.16
CA LEU A 359 -18.85 -14.54 -3.81
C LEU A 359 -19.44 -13.48 -2.88
N ARG A 360 -18.91 -12.24 -2.93
CA ARG A 360 -19.43 -11.12 -2.15
C ARG A 360 -20.92 -10.90 -2.38
N PHE A 361 -21.35 -10.88 -3.64
CA PHE A 361 -22.75 -10.74 -3.99
C PHE A 361 -23.60 -11.92 -3.54
N LEU A 362 -23.12 -13.14 -3.73
CA LEU A 362 -23.85 -14.35 -3.33
C LEU A 362 -24.11 -14.38 -1.81
N LEU A 363 -23.11 -14.00 -1.01
CA LEU A 363 -23.23 -13.89 0.44
C LEU A 363 -24.11 -12.71 0.85
N GLY A 364 -24.01 -11.55 0.20
CA GLY A 364 -24.91 -10.43 0.49
C GLY A 364 -26.38 -10.76 0.16
N LEU A 365 -26.64 -11.56 -0.88
CA LEU A 365 -27.98 -12.02 -1.25
C LEU A 365 -28.57 -13.03 -0.25
N SER A 366 -27.75 -13.70 0.55
CA SER A 366 -28.22 -14.63 1.57
C SER A 366 -28.92 -13.93 2.74
N LEU A 367 -28.72 -12.63 2.93
CA LEU A 367 -29.34 -11.85 3.99
C LEU A 367 -30.82 -11.56 3.68
N GLU A 368 -31.68 -11.78 4.68
CA GLU A 368 -33.12 -11.53 4.56
C GLU A 368 -33.43 -10.07 4.20
N THR A 369 -32.66 -9.10 4.71
CA THR A 369 -32.80 -7.68 4.37
C THR A 369 -32.67 -7.42 2.86
N ASN A 370 -31.75 -8.12 2.20
CA ASN A 370 -31.48 -7.97 0.77
C ASN A 370 -32.49 -8.73 -0.08
N GLN A 371 -32.93 -9.89 0.40
CA GLN A 371 -34.05 -10.62 -0.20
C GLN A 371 -35.35 -9.81 -0.14
N ASN A 372 -35.58 -9.06 0.95
CA ASN A 372 -36.74 -8.18 1.10
C ASN A 372 -36.78 -7.06 0.05
N LEU A 373 -35.62 -6.51 -0.31
CA LEU A 373 -35.51 -5.55 -1.42
C LEU A 373 -35.82 -6.18 -2.78
N LEU A 374 -35.59 -7.49 -2.93
CA LEU A 374 -35.78 -8.25 -4.17
C LEU A 374 -37.11 -9.02 -4.21
N GLN A 375 -38.07 -8.76 -3.32
CA GLN A 375 -39.34 -9.50 -3.25
C GLN A 375 -40.10 -9.56 -4.59
N GLU A 376 -39.98 -8.53 -5.43
CA GLU A 376 -40.60 -8.51 -6.76
C GLU A 376 -39.92 -9.43 -7.78
N LEU A 377 -38.66 -9.82 -7.54
CA LEU A 377 -37.84 -10.66 -8.41
C LEU A 377 -37.72 -12.11 -7.89
N LEU A 378 -37.94 -12.33 -6.60
CA LEU A 378 -37.83 -13.65 -5.95
C LEU A 378 -39.20 -14.34 -5.81
N ASN A 379 -39.23 -15.67 -5.90
CA ASN A 379 -40.44 -16.47 -5.60
C ASN A 379 -40.72 -16.57 -4.10
N LYS A 380 -39.66 -16.66 -3.30
CA LYS A 380 -39.72 -16.85 -1.85
C LYS A 380 -38.52 -16.20 -1.18
N THR A 381 -38.72 -15.77 0.06
CA THR A 381 -37.67 -15.31 0.98
C THR A 381 -37.35 -16.42 1.96
N GLU A 382 -36.06 -16.64 2.21
CA GLU A 382 -35.57 -17.61 3.19
C GLU A 382 -34.82 -16.91 4.32
N ASN A 383 -35.18 -17.25 5.55
CA ASN A 383 -34.40 -16.86 6.72
C ASN A 383 -33.19 -17.79 6.84
N ASN A 384 -32.05 -17.29 6.36
CA ASN A 384 -30.76 -17.98 6.39
C ASN A 384 -29.92 -17.63 7.62
N GLU A 385 -30.49 -17.14 8.73
CA GLU A 385 -29.70 -16.65 9.88
C GLU A 385 -28.74 -17.71 10.44
N GLU A 386 -29.21 -18.94 10.68
CA GLU A 386 -28.36 -20.03 11.17
C GLU A 386 -27.28 -20.43 10.15
N THR A 387 -27.66 -20.50 8.87
CA THR A 387 -26.74 -20.78 7.77
C THR A 387 -25.66 -19.70 7.65
N ASN A 388 -26.05 -18.43 7.74
CA ASN A 388 -25.14 -17.28 7.68
C ASN A 388 -24.18 -17.30 8.87
N LYS A 389 -24.64 -17.63 10.08
CA LYS A 389 -23.75 -17.82 11.24
C LYS A 389 -22.71 -18.92 11.00
N ALA A 390 -23.13 -20.06 10.42
CA ALA A 390 -22.22 -21.14 10.08
C ALA A 390 -21.21 -20.74 8.99
N THR A 391 -21.64 -20.00 7.96
CA THR A 391 -20.78 -19.47 6.89
C THR A 391 -19.80 -18.43 7.43
N ILE A 392 -20.25 -17.50 8.28
CA ILE A 392 -19.40 -16.52 8.96
C ILE A 392 -18.30 -17.23 9.75
N GLN A 393 -18.66 -18.24 10.55
CA GLN A 393 -17.70 -18.99 11.34
C GLN A 393 -16.67 -19.69 10.45
N TYR A 394 -17.12 -20.28 9.35
CA TYR A 394 -16.25 -20.92 8.38
C TYR A 394 -15.31 -19.92 7.69
N ILE A 395 -15.79 -18.75 7.27
CA ILE A 395 -14.94 -17.68 6.71
C ILE A 395 -13.87 -17.27 7.73
N LYS A 396 -14.24 -17.09 9.00
CA LYS A 396 -13.27 -16.74 10.07
C LYS A 396 -12.25 -17.85 10.29
N GLU A 397 -12.63 -19.12 10.15
CA GLU A 397 -11.69 -20.25 10.18
C GLU A 397 -10.71 -20.21 9.01
N ARG A 398 -11.15 -19.85 7.81
CA ARG A 398 -10.29 -19.71 6.63
C ARG A 398 -9.32 -18.53 6.72
N ILE A 399 -9.77 -17.39 7.25
CA ILE A 399 -8.87 -16.25 7.54
C ILE A 399 -7.81 -16.62 8.60
N ARG A 400 -8.14 -17.55 9.50
CA ARG A 400 -7.23 -18.04 10.56
C ARG A 400 -6.27 -19.14 10.13
N ASP A 401 -6.39 -19.64 8.91
CA ASP A 401 -5.46 -20.62 8.37
C ASP A 401 -4.07 -19.99 8.17
N GLU A 402 -3.02 -20.68 8.62
CA GLU A 402 -1.62 -20.23 8.51
C GLU A 402 -1.13 -20.15 7.06
N ASN A 403 -1.75 -20.91 6.15
CA ASN A 403 -1.43 -20.89 4.72
C ASN A 403 -2.29 -19.91 3.90
N SER A 404 -3.12 -19.08 4.58
CA SER A 404 -3.99 -18.14 3.89
C SER A 404 -3.21 -17.01 3.20
N ASP A 405 -3.58 -16.73 1.96
CA ASP A 405 -3.01 -15.63 1.17
C ASP A 405 -3.56 -14.29 1.68
N PRO A 406 -2.71 -13.32 2.10
CA PRO A 406 -3.15 -12.02 2.60
C PRO A 406 -4.05 -11.24 1.61
N ASP A 407 -3.80 -11.38 0.31
CA ASP A 407 -4.61 -10.70 -0.71
C ASP A 407 -6.01 -11.34 -0.80
N LYS A 408 -6.11 -12.67 -0.66
CA LYS A 408 -7.39 -13.39 -0.60
C LYS A 408 -8.14 -13.14 0.71
N ASN A 409 -7.42 -12.96 1.81
CA ASN A 409 -8.03 -12.60 3.10
C ASN A 409 -8.77 -11.26 3.03
N CYS A 410 -8.29 -10.29 2.25
CA CYS A 410 -8.99 -9.03 2.03
C CYS A 410 -10.39 -9.24 1.44
N ASN A 411 -10.52 -10.15 0.45
CA ASN A 411 -11.83 -10.50 -0.10
C ASN A 411 -12.73 -11.14 0.96
N LEU A 412 -12.20 -12.03 1.80
CA LEU A 412 -12.96 -12.64 2.89
C LEU A 412 -13.44 -11.62 3.94
N PHE A 413 -12.65 -10.60 4.27
CA PHE A 413 -13.12 -9.50 5.11
C PHE A 413 -14.23 -8.69 4.45
N HIS A 414 -14.16 -8.46 3.13
CA HIS A 414 -15.28 -7.87 2.39
C HIS A 414 -16.52 -8.77 2.44
N CYS A 415 -16.37 -10.08 2.34
CA CYS A 415 -17.48 -11.04 2.48
C CYS A 415 -18.13 -10.97 3.87
N LEU A 416 -17.34 -10.88 4.94
CA LEU A 416 -17.86 -10.65 6.30
C LEU A 416 -18.64 -9.32 6.39
N ASN A 417 -18.14 -8.27 5.72
CA ASN A 417 -18.83 -6.98 5.63
C ASN A 417 -20.17 -7.07 4.86
N GLU A 418 -20.24 -7.83 3.76
CA GLU A 418 -21.51 -8.09 3.06
C GLU A 418 -22.50 -8.87 3.94
N LEU A 419 -22.01 -9.72 4.85
CA LEU A 419 -22.81 -10.46 5.84
C LEU A 419 -23.11 -9.64 7.12
N ASN A 420 -22.75 -8.35 7.17
CA ASN A 420 -22.85 -7.48 8.34
C ASN A 420 -22.14 -8.00 9.62
N ASP A 421 -21.08 -8.82 9.48
CA ASP A 421 -20.20 -9.23 10.58
C ASP A 421 -18.95 -8.35 10.62
N HIS A 422 -18.85 -7.52 11.66
CA HIS A 422 -17.68 -6.68 11.92
C HIS A 422 -16.84 -7.19 13.10
N SER A 423 -17.10 -8.40 13.60
CA SER A 423 -16.55 -8.86 14.90
C SER A 423 -15.03 -8.94 14.92
N LEU A 424 -14.38 -9.44 13.86
CA LEU A 424 -12.92 -9.46 13.74
C LEU A 424 -12.31 -8.05 13.64
N VAL A 425 -13.03 -7.14 12.97
CA VAL A 425 -12.61 -5.73 12.86
C VAL A 425 -12.68 -5.04 14.22
N GLU A 426 -13.78 -5.24 14.96
CA GLU A 426 -13.96 -4.66 16.29
C GLU A 426 -12.99 -5.26 17.33
N GLU A 427 -12.65 -6.56 17.21
CA GLU A 427 -11.58 -7.19 18.00
C GLU A 427 -10.25 -6.45 17.81
N VAL A 428 -9.88 -6.16 16.55
CA VAL A 428 -8.62 -5.47 16.24
C VAL A 428 -8.65 -3.99 16.60
N LYS A 429 -9.78 -3.30 16.39
CA LYS A 429 -9.94 -1.92 16.89
C LYS A 429 -9.75 -1.85 18.40
N THR A 430 -10.24 -2.84 19.15
CA THR A 430 -10.03 -2.92 20.60
C THR A 430 -8.54 -3.02 20.94
N TYR A 431 -7.75 -3.78 20.17
CA TYR A 431 -6.30 -3.83 20.33
C TYR A 431 -5.62 -2.49 20.03
N LEU A 432 -6.03 -1.80 18.97
CA LEU A 432 -5.47 -0.48 18.62
C LEU A 432 -5.69 0.58 19.71
N HIS A 433 -6.81 0.52 20.42
CA HIS A 433 -7.13 1.45 21.51
C HIS A 433 -6.52 1.03 22.86
N SER A 434 -5.92 -0.16 22.95
CA SER A 434 -5.38 -0.70 24.18
C SER A 434 -3.88 -0.44 24.30
N GLU A 435 -3.47 0.33 25.32
CA GLU A 435 -2.04 0.57 25.62
C GLU A 435 -1.30 -0.67 26.17
N THR A 436 -1.99 -1.80 26.39
CA THR A 436 -1.46 -2.97 27.12
C THR A 436 -1.11 -4.18 26.25
N HIS A 437 -1.57 -4.26 24.99
CA HIS A 437 -1.41 -5.46 24.16
C HIS A 437 -0.20 -5.36 23.22
N THR A 438 0.61 -6.42 23.16
CA THR A 438 1.81 -6.47 22.33
C THR A 438 1.49 -7.01 20.93
N PHE A 439 1.59 -6.16 19.91
CA PHE A 439 1.45 -6.54 18.50
C PHE A 439 2.35 -7.72 18.08
N GLU A 440 3.44 -7.97 18.80
CA GLU A 440 4.33 -9.12 18.59
C GLU A 440 3.64 -10.48 18.65
N ASN A 441 2.52 -10.62 19.37
CA ASN A 441 1.80 -11.87 19.50
C ASN A 441 0.69 -12.04 18.47
N PHE A 442 0.55 -11.12 17.52
CA PHE A 442 -0.49 -11.21 16.50
C PHE A 442 -0.29 -12.45 15.62
N THR A 443 -1.39 -13.17 15.41
CA THR A 443 -1.54 -14.23 14.43
C THR A 443 -1.64 -13.65 13.01
N PRO A 444 -1.42 -14.45 11.94
CA PRO A 444 -1.63 -14.01 10.56
C PRO A 444 -3.01 -13.38 10.32
N SER A 445 -4.06 -13.95 10.95
CA SER A 445 -5.42 -13.42 10.87
C SER A 445 -5.58 -12.03 11.48
N GLN A 446 -4.94 -11.78 12.62
CA GLN A 446 -4.97 -10.49 13.30
C GLN A 446 -4.18 -9.44 12.52
N TRP A 447 -3.08 -9.82 11.86
CA TRP A 447 -2.37 -8.94 10.93
C TRP A 447 -3.20 -8.60 9.70
N SER A 448 -3.88 -9.59 9.12
CA SER A 448 -4.77 -9.39 7.98
C SER A 448 -5.94 -8.48 8.36
N ALA A 449 -6.54 -8.69 9.54
CA ALA A 449 -7.61 -7.85 10.07
C ALA A 449 -7.12 -6.43 10.35
N LEU A 450 -5.94 -6.25 10.97
CA LEU A 450 -5.36 -4.92 11.21
C LEU A 450 -5.08 -4.18 9.92
N THR A 451 -4.49 -4.87 8.96
CA THR A 451 -4.24 -4.33 7.62
C THR A 451 -5.56 -3.91 6.97
N PHE A 452 -6.57 -4.77 6.99
CA PHE A 452 -7.89 -4.44 6.47
C PHE A 452 -8.48 -3.21 7.16
N VAL A 453 -8.45 -3.14 8.50
CA VAL A 453 -8.96 -2.00 9.27
C VAL A 453 -8.25 -0.70 8.89
N LEU A 454 -6.91 -0.71 8.81
CA LEU A 454 -6.16 0.49 8.47
C LEU A 454 -6.39 0.91 7.01
N LEU A 455 -6.35 -0.03 6.06
CA LEU A 455 -6.57 0.27 4.64
C LEU A 455 -8.01 0.69 4.34
N THR A 456 -8.96 0.32 5.19
CA THR A 456 -10.37 0.70 5.08
C THR A 456 -10.79 1.83 6.04
N SER A 457 -9.86 2.41 6.81
CA SER A 457 -10.17 3.54 7.68
C SER A 457 -10.13 4.88 6.91
N ASP A 458 -10.65 5.92 7.56
CA ASP A 458 -10.55 7.31 7.10
C ASP A 458 -9.20 7.96 7.50
N GLU A 459 -8.27 7.19 8.08
CA GLU A 459 -6.98 7.73 8.49
C GLU A 459 -6.10 8.05 7.28
N ASP A 460 -5.38 9.17 7.37
CA ASP A 460 -4.36 9.51 6.39
C ASP A 460 -3.14 8.59 6.57
N LEU A 461 -3.03 7.62 5.67
CA LEU A 461 -1.92 6.66 5.61
C LEU A 461 -0.71 7.20 4.84
N ASP A 462 -0.65 8.49 4.48
CA ASP A 462 0.51 9.06 3.78
C ASP A 462 1.81 8.88 4.57
N VAL A 463 1.75 8.88 5.92
CA VAL A 463 2.90 8.71 6.80
C VAL A 463 2.74 7.49 7.70
N PHE A 464 3.53 6.45 7.42
CA PHE A 464 3.66 5.29 8.30
C PHE A 464 4.85 5.47 9.24
N ASP A 465 4.59 5.48 10.55
CA ASP A 465 5.62 5.48 11.58
C ASP A 465 5.49 4.22 12.44
N LEU A 466 6.47 3.33 12.32
CA LEU A 466 6.46 2.04 13.03
C LEU A 466 6.45 2.23 14.55
N LYS A 467 6.99 3.34 15.07
CA LYS A 467 7.03 3.64 16.51
C LYS A 467 5.65 3.86 17.11
N LYS A 468 4.64 4.20 16.29
CA LYS A 468 3.25 4.34 16.73
C LYS A 468 2.59 3.00 17.04
N TYR A 469 3.06 1.91 16.43
CA TYR A 469 2.48 0.58 16.58
C TYR A 469 3.32 -0.25 17.54
N LEU A 470 4.61 -0.44 17.25
CA LEU A 470 5.64 -1.03 18.12
C LEU A 470 6.95 -1.12 17.33
N LYS A 471 8.10 -0.83 17.95
CA LYS A 471 9.42 -1.02 17.34
C LYS A 471 9.77 -2.50 17.21
N SER A 472 9.27 -3.16 16.17
CA SER A 472 9.47 -4.59 15.98
C SER A 472 9.49 -4.95 14.50
N GLU A 473 10.47 -5.77 14.11
CA GLU A 473 10.59 -6.31 12.75
C GLU A 473 9.35 -7.13 12.37
N LYS A 474 8.79 -7.91 13.30
CA LYS A 474 7.57 -8.69 13.05
C LYS A 474 6.38 -7.77 12.70
N VAL A 475 6.27 -6.65 13.40
CA VAL A 475 5.22 -5.65 13.17
C VAL A 475 5.39 -4.99 11.81
N LEU A 476 6.61 -4.59 11.45
CA LEU A 476 6.89 -4.07 10.11
C LEU A 476 6.48 -5.05 9.01
N LEU A 477 6.90 -6.31 9.13
CA LEU A 477 6.61 -7.35 8.13
C LEU A 477 5.10 -7.63 8.01
N GLY A 478 4.38 -7.63 9.14
CA GLY A 478 2.91 -7.77 9.15
C GLY A 478 2.17 -6.57 8.56
N MET A 479 2.80 -5.39 8.51
CA MET A 479 2.20 -4.15 8.02
C MET A 479 2.72 -3.69 6.66
N LEU A 480 3.49 -4.54 5.93
CA LEU A 480 3.97 -4.22 4.58
C LEU A 480 2.87 -3.75 3.61
N PRO A 481 1.61 -4.25 3.66
CA PRO A 481 0.54 -3.71 2.82
C PRO A 481 0.21 -2.24 3.12
N VAL A 482 0.27 -1.82 4.39
CA VAL A 482 0.09 -0.42 4.80
C VAL A 482 1.28 0.43 4.35
N VAL A 483 2.50 -0.10 4.51
CA VAL A 483 3.73 0.54 4.01
C VAL A 483 3.66 0.79 2.50
N LYS A 484 3.09 -0.15 1.73
CA LYS A 484 2.97 -0.07 0.26
C LYS A 484 2.10 1.09 -0.22
N VAL A 485 1.04 1.43 0.53
CA VAL A 485 0.14 2.55 0.19
C VAL A 485 0.61 3.90 0.74
N SER A 486 1.57 3.89 1.68
CA SER A 486 2.13 5.09 2.31
C SER A 486 3.10 5.83 1.39
N LYS A 487 3.19 7.17 1.53
CA LYS A 487 4.17 8.00 0.81
C LYS A 487 5.49 8.12 1.54
N THR A 488 5.43 8.19 2.87
CA THR A 488 6.57 8.36 3.78
C THR A 488 6.56 7.26 4.83
N VAL A 489 7.70 6.58 5.00
CA VAL A 489 7.83 5.48 5.96
C VAL A 489 9.00 5.78 6.88
N LEU A 490 8.69 5.91 8.17
CA LEU A 490 9.64 6.25 9.24
C LEU A 490 9.95 5.00 10.06
N LEU A 491 11.15 4.47 9.86
CA LEU A 491 11.65 3.24 10.49
C LEU A 491 12.96 3.47 11.26
N SER A 492 13.28 4.71 11.59
CA SER A 492 14.52 5.02 12.30
C SER A 492 14.49 4.47 13.73
N TRP A 493 15.60 3.95 14.25
CA TRP A 493 15.67 3.43 15.63
C TRP A 493 14.61 2.36 15.97
N CYS A 494 14.39 1.41 15.05
CA CYS A 494 13.34 0.38 15.13
C CYS A 494 13.87 -1.05 15.29
N GLU A 495 15.18 -1.22 15.52
CA GLU A 495 15.83 -2.52 15.74
C GLU A 495 15.65 -3.47 14.54
N LEU A 496 15.68 -2.91 13.32
CA LEU A 496 15.47 -3.66 12.08
C LEU A 496 16.72 -4.40 11.63
N SER A 497 16.50 -5.50 10.90
CA SER A 497 17.57 -6.35 10.38
C SER A 497 17.54 -6.48 8.85
N LYS A 498 18.35 -7.40 8.32
CA LYS A 498 18.32 -7.79 6.91
C LYS A 498 16.96 -8.31 6.47
N GLU A 499 16.22 -9.03 7.32
CA GLU A 499 14.91 -9.60 6.95
C GLU A 499 13.86 -8.50 6.72
N SER A 500 13.87 -7.45 7.54
CA SER A 500 13.10 -6.21 7.29
C SER A 500 13.40 -5.64 5.90
N CYS A 501 14.69 -5.53 5.55
CA CYS A 501 15.11 -4.99 4.25
C CYS A 501 14.66 -5.88 3.09
N LYS A 502 14.70 -7.20 3.26
CA LYS A 502 14.21 -8.16 2.27
C LYS A 502 12.71 -8.00 2.02
N GLY A 503 11.90 -7.90 3.08
CA GLY A 503 10.46 -7.69 2.98
C GLY A 503 10.10 -6.36 2.31
N LEU A 504 10.78 -5.27 2.69
CA LEU A 504 10.63 -3.96 2.05
C LEU A 504 11.01 -4.02 0.56
N SER A 505 12.10 -4.69 0.23
CA SER A 505 12.57 -4.82 -1.14
C SER A 505 11.58 -5.59 -2.02
N SER A 506 11.15 -6.78 -1.61
CA SER A 506 10.25 -7.63 -2.39
C SER A 506 8.84 -7.05 -2.49
N SER A 507 8.27 -6.62 -1.36
CA SER A 507 6.83 -6.31 -1.26
C SER A 507 6.51 -4.85 -1.55
N VAL A 508 7.49 -3.93 -1.41
CA VAL A 508 7.25 -2.48 -1.51
C VAL A 508 8.06 -1.82 -2.63
N LEU A 509 9.38 -2.02 -2.66
CA LEU A 509 10.24 -1.36 -3.66
C LEU A 509 10.18 -2.05 -5.03
N SER A 510 10.03 -3.38 -5.06
CA SER A 510 9.94 -4.17 -6.29
C SER A 510 8.54 -4.27 -6.87
N SER A 511 7.53 -3.75 -6.16
CA SER A 511 6.12 -3.78 -6.55
C SER A 511 5.56 -2.37 -6.73
N PRO A 512 4.42 -2.18 -7.43
CA PRO A 512 3.76 -0.88 -7.49
C PRO A 512 3.42 -0.36 -6.08
N SER A 513 4.02 0.76 -5.69
CA SER A 513 3.79 1.42 -4.40
C SER A 513 3.63 2.94 -4.56
N ASN A 514 3.21 3.61 -3.48
CA ASN A 514 3.16 5.06 -3.37
C ASN A 514 4.39 5.64 -2.66
N LEU A 515 5.32 4.79 -2.23
CA LEU A 515 6.45 5.16 -1.40
C LEU A 515 7.43 6.08 -2.14
N THR A 516 7.65 7.26 -1.57
CA THR A 516 8.59 8.27 -2.07
C THR A 516 9.69 8.57 -1.06
N GLN A 517 9.47 8.33 0.23
CA GLN A 517 10.45 8.59 1.29
C GLN A 517 10.56 7.40 2.24
N LEU A 518 11.78 6.91 2.45
CA LEU A 518 12.08 5.79 3.33
C LEU A 518 13.22 6.16 4.28
N ASP A 519 12.92 6.26 5.57
CA ASP A 519 13.91 6.48 6.62
C ASP A 519 14.18 5.19 7.38
N LEU A 520 15.36 4.60 7.16
CA LEU A 520 15.86 3.38 7.81
C LEU A 520 16.97 3.67 8.82
N SER A 521 17.17 4.93 9.19
CA SER A 521 18.35 5.38 9.94
C SER A 521 18.49 4.72 11.31
N HIS A 522 19.73 4.52 11.74
CA HIS A 522 20.11 4.04 13.05
C HIS A 522 19.59 2.63 13.37
N ASN A 523 19.52 1.77 12.35
CA ASN A 523 19.31 0.32 12.47
C ASN A 523 20.58 -0.43 12.07
N ASP A 524 20.84 -1.61 12.62
CA ASP A 524 22.06 -2.38 12.32
C ASP A 524 21.89 -3.23 11.04
N LEU A 525 21.65 -2.56 9.90
CA LEU A 525 21.30 -3.23 8.63
C LEU A 525 22.48 -3.93 7.96
N LEU A 526 23.69 -3.40 8.16
CA LEU A 526 24.93 -3.85 7.52
C LEU A 526 24.86 -3.74 5.99
N ASP A 527 25.95 -4.08 5.31
CA ASP A 527 25.98 -4.16 3.84
C ASP A 527 24.92 -5.10 3.28
N SER A 528 24.60 -6.17 4.01
CA SER A 528 23.66 -7.19 3.55
C SER A 528 22.22 -6.69 3.49
N GLY A 529 21.78 -5.84 4.44
CA GLY A 529 20.48 -5.18 4.39
C GLY A 529 20.43 -4.12 3.29
N VAL A 530 21.49 -3.31 3.17
CA VAL A 530 21.61 -2.30 2.10
C VAL A 530 21.58 -2.95 0.71
N GLN A 531 22.20 -4.12 0.54
CA GLN A 531 22.12 -4.87 -0.72
C GLN A 531 20.68 -5.25 -1.08
N MET A 532 19.87 -5.71 -0.11
CA MET A 532 18.46 -6.01 -0.37
C MET A 532 17.69 -4.76 -0.82
N ILE A 533 17.91 -3.61 -0.18
CA ILE A 533 17.29 -2.34 -0.59
C ILE A 533 17.76 -1.94 -1.99
N ALA A 534 19.05 -2.04 -2.27
CA ALA A 534 19.63 -1.74 -3.58
C ALA A 534 19.02 -2.61 -4.69
N ASP A 535 18.73 -3.88 -4.43
CA ASP A 535 18.04 -4.75 -5.38
C ASP A 535 16.61 -4.28 -5.66
N GLY A 536 15.90 -3.78 -4.65
CA GLY A 536 14.56 -3.19 -4.82
C GLY A 536 14.58 -1.88 -5.63
N LEU A 537 15.61 -1.05 -5.47
CA LEU A 537 15.77 0.21 -6.22
C LEU A 537 15.89 -0.01 -7.74
N LYS A 538 16.41 -1.17 -8.17
CA LYS A 538 16.53 -1.54 -9.58
C LYS A 538 15.19 -1.80 -10.27
N SER A 539 14.11 -2.02 -9.50
CA SER A 539 12.80 -2.28 -10.07
C SER A 539 12.26 -1.08 -10.85
N LEU A 540 11.60 -1.36 -11.98
CA LEU A 540 10.85 -0.38 -12.76
C LEU A 540 9.72 0.27 -11.97
N HIS A 541 9.24 -0.40 -10.92
CA HIS A 541 8.16 0.08 -10.06
C HIS A 541 8.63 1.02 -8.94
N CYS A 542 9.93 1.08 -8.64
CA CYS A 542 10.45 1.86 -7.53
C CYS A 542 10.39 3.37 -7.84
N LYS A 543 9.64 4.13 -7.03
CA LYS A 543 9.47 5.59 -7.12
C LYS A 543 10.16 6.36 -6.01
N LEU A 544 11.03 5.69 -5.24
CA LEU A 544 11.67 6.27 -4.07
C LEU A 544 12.51 7.49 -4.46
N GLU A 545 12.26 8.62 -3.81
CA GLU A 545 12.96 9.89 -4.02
C GLU A 545 13.93 10.20 -2.88
N ILE A 546 13.62 9.79 -1.65
CA ILE A 546 14.46 10.02 -0.46
C ILE A 546 14.73 8.69 0.22
N LEU A 547 16.00 8.37 0.42
CA LEU A 547 16.46 7.21 1.18
C LEU A 547 17.42 7.66 2.27
N LYS A 548 17.08 7.39 3.53
CA LYS A 548 17.96 7.65 4.67
C LYS A 548 18.45 6.33 5.27
N LEU A 549 19.77 6.19 5.32
CA LEU A 549 20.52 5.04 5.83
C LEU A 549 21.57 5.50 6.84
N SER A 550 21.35 6.63 7.50
CA SER A 550 22.29 7.18 8.47
C SER A 550 22.54 6.17 9.59
N GLY A 551 23.79 5.94 9.99
CA GLY A 551 24.10 5.07 11.13
C GLY A 551 23.71 3.60 10.94
N CYS A 552 23.73 3.08 9.70
CA CYS A 552 23.34 1.70 9.36
C CYS A 552 24.49 0.68 9.32
N GLN A 553 25.70 1.07 9.73
CA GLN A 553 26.94 0.28 9.63
C GLN A 553 27.26 -0.14 8.18
N VAL A 554 27.01 0.77 7.24
CA VAL A 554 27.29 0.56 5.82
C VAL A 554 28.78 0.72 5.56
N THR A 555 29.38 -0.25 4.86
CA THR A 555 30.77 -0.19 4.41
C THR A 555 30.86 0.25 2.95
N GLU A 556 32.08 0.27 2.41
CA GLU A 556 32.32 0.40 0.97
C GLU A 556 31.49 -0.60 0.14
N LYS A 557 31.34 -1.84 0.59
CA LYS A 557 30.60 -2.88 -0.15
C LYS A 557 29.11 -2.54 -0.29
N GLY A 558 28.48 -2.06 0.77
CA GLY A 558 27.09 -1.59 0.72
C GLY A 558 26.93 -0.37 -0.18
N CYS A 559 27.89 0.56 -0.14
CA CYS A 559 27.89 1.73 -1.02
C CYS A 559 27.99 1.35 -2.50
N LEU A 560 28.86 0.39 -2.84
CA LEU A 560 28.98 -0.12 -4.22
C LEU A 560 27.70 -0.82 -4.69
N SER A 561 26.96 -1.47 -3.79
CA SER A 561 25.65 -2.05 -4.13
C SER A 561 24.63 -0.96 -4.51
N LEU A 562 24.62 0.17 -3.79
CA LEU A 562 23.79 1.33 -4.13
C LEU A 562 24.22 1.97 -5.46
N VAL A 563 25.52 2.12 -5.69
CA VAL A 563 26.08 2.63 -6.97
C VAL A 563 25.58 1.80 -8.15
N LEU A 564 25.63 0.47 -8.05
CA LEU A 564 25.14 -0.43 -9.10
C LEU A 564 23.64 -0.29 -9.34
N ALA A 565 22.85 -0.08 -8.29
CA ALA A 565 21.41 0.15 -8.42
C ALA A 565 21.10 1.50 -9.11
N LEU A 566 21.83 2.56 -8.73
CA LEU A 566 21.65 3.90 -9.27
C LEU A 566 22.11 4.04 -10.73
N LYS A 567 23.14 3.29 -11.14
CA LYS A 567 23.63 3.23 -12.53
C LYS A 567 22.90 2.18 -13.40
N SER A 568 21.87 1.52 -12.87
CA SER A 568 21.12 0.51 -13.66
C SER A 568 20.45 1.14 -14.89
N GLU A 569 20.07 0.32 -15.88
CA GLU A 569 19.45 0.81 -17.13
C GLU A 569 18.18 1.63 -16.87
N LYS A 570 17.48 1.34 -15.77
CA LYS A 570 16.38 2.16 -15.29
C LYS A 570 16.92 3.43 -14.62
N LYS A 571 16.48 4.58 -15.12
CA LYS A 571 16.70 5.86 -14.44
C LYS A 571 16.10 5.83 -13.04
N SER A 572 16.94 5.90 -12.03
CA SER A 572 16.53 6.02 -10.63
C SER A 572 15.68 7.29 -10.42
N SER A 573 14.69 7.24 -9.52
CA SER A 573 13.96 8.42 -9.07
C SER A 573 14.58 9.08 -7.83
N LEU A 574 15.66 8.48 -7.29
CA LEU A 574 16.26 8.88 -6.02
C LEU A 574 16.95 10.24 -6.16
N LYS A 575 16.48 11.23 -5.39
CA LYS A 575 16.97 12.60 -5.36
C LYS A 575 17.86 12.88 -4.16
N GLN A 576 17.61 12.21 -3.03
CA GLN A 576 18.35 12.40 -1.78
C GLN A 576 18.78 11.05 -1.19
N LEU A 577 20.06 10.95 -0.83
CA LEU A 577 20.65 9.80 -0.15
C LEU A 577 21.44 10.26 1.08
N ASP A 578 21.00 9.84 2.26
CA ASP A 578 21.73 10.10 3.51
C ASP A 578 22.43 8.82 3.98
N LEU A 579 23.76 8.87 4.00
CA LEU A 579 24.66 7.82 4.49
C LEU A 579 25.55 8.33 5.63
N SER A 580 25.18 9.42 6.29
CA SER A 580 25.91 9.94 7.45
C SER A 580 26.10 8.87 8.56
N TYR A 581 27.09 9.03 9.42
CA TYR A 581 27.39 8.08 10.51
C TYR A 581 27.67 6.63 10.04
N ASN A 582 28.18 6.42 8.83
CA ASN A 582 28.60 5.10 8.32
C ASN A 582 30.11 5.03 8.04
N HIS A 583 30.58 3.97 7.37
CA HIS A 583 31.95 3.86 6.89
C HIS A 583 32.01 3.54 5.38
N PRO A 584 31.60 4.47 4.50
CA PRO A 584 31.50 4.25 3.06
C PRO A 584 32.83 3.91 2.35
N GLY A 585 33.97 4.00 3.02
CA GLY A 585 35.29 3.78 2.42
C GLY A 585 35.68 4.87 1.41
N ALA A 586 36.91 4.83 0.91
CA ALA A 586 37.36 5.83 -0.05
C ALA A 586 36.66 5.67 -1.42
N ASN A 587 36.51 4.42 -1.88
CA ASN A 587 35.93 4.14 -3.18
C ASN A 587 34.42 4.38 -3.20
N GLY A 588 33.71 3.96 -2.14
CA GLY A 588 32.27 4.18 -2.02
C GLY A 588 31.91 5.67 -2.02
N LYS A 589 32.69 6.51 -1.31
CA LYS A 589 32.54 7.97 -1.34
C LYS A 589 32.77 8.56 -2.73
N MET A 590 33.84 8.15 -3.38
CA MET A 590 34.20 8.63 -4.73
C MET A 590 33.10 8.32 -5.74
N GLU A 591 32.62 7.07 -5.81
CA GLU A 591 31.60 6.64 -6.77
C GLU A 591 30.23 7.29 -6.50
N LEU A 592 29.80 7.40 -5.23
CA LEU A 592 28.53 8.05 -4.90
C LEU A 592 28.56 9.56 -5.17
N THR A 593 29.69 10.23 -4.89
CA THR A 593 29.86 11.65 -5.19
C THR A 593 29.81 11.89 -6.70
N ALA A 594 30.49 11.05 -7.49
CA ALA A 594 30.45 11.13 -8.95
C ALA A 594 29.01 10.97 -9.51
N ILE A 595 28.19 10.10 -8.91
CA ILE A 595 26.76 9.98 -9.29
C ILE A 595 25.99 11.27 -8.96
N ALA A 596 26.20 11.86 -7.78
CA ALA A 596 25.51 13.08 -7.37
C ALA A 596 25.89 14.31 -8.20
N GLU A 597 27.14 14.36 -8.69
CA GLU A 597 27.65 15.42 -9.55
C GLU A 597 27.22 15.27 -11.03
N ASP A 598 26.80 14.07 -11.47
CA ASP A 598 26.36 13.83 -12.85
C ASP A 598 25.01 14.52 -13.13
N PRO A 599 24.93 15.45 -14.10
CA PRO A 599 23.67 16.13 -14.45
C PRO A 599 22.59 15.18 -14.99
N ASN A 600 22.98 14.03 -15.54
CA ASN A 600 22.05 13.03 -16.09
C ASN A 600 21.43 12.13 -15.02
N MET A 601 22.00 12.12 -13.81
CA MET A 601 21.50 11.36 -12.67
C MET A 601 20.47 12.19 -11.89
N SER A 602 19.53 11.51 -11.25
CA SER A 602 18.48 12.13 -10.44
C SER A 602 18.94 12.52 -9.04
N LEU A 603 19.98 11.87 -8.51
CA LEU A 603 20.53 12.14 -7.19
C LEU A 603 21.15 13.54 -7.17
N LYS A 604 20.71 14.40 -6.24
CA LYS A 604 21.19 15.78 -6.09
C LYS A 604 21.71 16.09 -4.69
N GLU A 605 21.22 15.39 -3.67
CA GLU A 605 21.68 15.56 -2.29
C GLU A 605 22.27 14.24 -1.79
N LEU A 606 23.53 14.30 -1.38
CA LEU A 606 24.28 13.19 -0.80
C LEU A 606 24.88 13.65 0.51
N CYS A 607 24.53 12.98 1.62
CA CYS A 607 25.12 13.25 2.93
C CYS A 607 26.04 12.09 3.33
N LEU A 608 27.31 12.41 3.62
CA LEU A 608 28.35 11.45 4.04
C LEU A 608 29.02 11.88 5.36
N ASP A 609 28.36 12.77 6.11
CA ASP A 609 28.93 13.39 7.31
C ASP A 609 29.20 12.36 8.40
N HIS A 610 30.17 12.67 9.27
CA HIS A 610 30.51 11.86 10.46
C HIS A 610 30.94 10.41 10.15
N ASP A 611 31.55 10.17 8.99
CA ASP A 611 32.04 8.85 8.60
C ASP A 611 33.23 8.34 9.43
N GLY A 612 33.43 7.03 9.47
CA GLY A 612 34.61 6.44 10.11
C GLY A 612 34.48 4.98 10.48
N GLU A 613 35.60 4.27 10.59
CA GLU A 613 35.63 2.83 10.91
C GLU A 613 34.99 2.51 12.27
N HIS A 614 35.11 3.43 13.24
CA HIS A 614 34.48 3.30 14.55
C HIS A 614 32.93 3.22 14.49
N ARG A 615 32.31 3.58 13.36
CA ARG A 615 30.87 3.44 13.11
C ARG A 615 30.42 1.99 12.89
N LEU A 616 31.34 1.05 12.71
CA LEU A 616 31.04 -0.37 12.47
C LEU A 616 30.71 -1.16 13.75
N LYS A 617 30.71 -0.50 14.92
CA LYS A 617 30.31 -1.11 16.20
C LYS A 617 28.78 -1.31 16.27
N PRO A 618 28.27 -2.36 16.92
CA PRO A 618 26.83 -2.61 17.03
C PRO A 618 26.11 -1.60 17.95
N GLY A 619 24.83 -1.34 17.65
CA GLY A 619 23.93 -0.53 18.47
C GLY A 619 24.46 0.89 18.75
N LEU A 620 24.25 1.40 19.96
CA LEU A 620 24.67 2.76 20.32
C LEU A 620 26.18 2.98 20.34
N LYS A 621 26.97 1.90 20.42
CA LYS A 621 28.44 1.99 20.47
C LYS A 621 29.04 2.61 19.20
N LYS A 622 28.33 2.58 18.06
CA LYS A 622 28.75 3.27 16.83
C LYS A 622 28.84 4.80 16.99
N TYR A 623 28.19 5.35 18.01
CA TYR A 623 28.26 6.77 18.36
C TYR A 623 29.28 7.05 19.46
N GLY A 624 30.14 6.09 19.80
CA GLY A 624 31.13 6.19 20.85
C GLY A 624 31.98 7.46 20.75
N ALA A 625 31.95 8.29 21.80
CA ALA A 625 32.80 9.46 21.94
C ALA A 625 34.01 9.12 22.82
N ASP A 626 35.21 9.47 22.36
CA ASP A 626 36.41 9.36 23.19
C ASP A 626 36.53 10.61 24.07
N LEU A 627 36.12 10.48 25.33
CA LEU A 627 36.02 11.59 26.26
C LEU A 627 37.20 11.64 27.22
N LYS A 628 37.65 12.87 27.51
CA LYS A 628 38.72 13.14 28.47
C LYS A 628 38.36 14.32 29.37
N LEU A 629 38.63 14.18 30.67
CA LEU A 629 38.30 15.21 31.67
C LEU A 629 39.29 16.37 31.66
N ASP A 630 38.78 17.60 31.72
CA ASP A 630 39.58 18.82 31.72
C ASP A 630 40.04 19.20 33.13
N GLU A 631 41.33 18.99 33.41
CA GLU A 631 41.96 19.37 34.67
C GLU A 631 41.87 20.87 34.99
N ASN A 632 41.78 21.72 33.96
CA ASN A 632 41.68 23.16 34.14
C ASN A 632 40.35 23.56 34.77
N THR A 633 39.27 22.85 34.44
CA THR A 633 37.93 23.08 35.01
C THR A 633 37.78 22.44 36.40
N ALA A 634 38.57 21.41 36.68
CA ALA A 634 38.36 20.55 37.83
C ALA A 634 38.65 21.22 39.18
N SER A 635 37.74 21.04 40.14
CA SER A 635 37.93 21.53 41.51
C SER A 635 39.18 20.98 42.20
N LYS A 636 39.74 21.77 43.15
CA LYS A 636 40.91 21.39 43.98
C LYS A 636 40.68 20.13 44.83
N ARG A 637 39.43 19.65 44.95
CA ARG A 637 39.05 18.42 45.67
C ARG A 637 39.05 17.15 44.81
N LEU A 638 39.41 17.25 43.53
CA LEU A 638 39.35 16.14 42.57
C LEU A 638 40.75 15.69 42.17
N VAL A 639 41.00 14.39 42.20
CA VAL A 639 42.25 13.75 41.74
C VAL A 639 41.94 12.91 40.50
N PHE A 640 42.79 13.04 39.48
CA PHE A 640 42.70 12.28 38.23
C PHE A 640 43.62 11.06 38.24
N SER A 641 43.23 10.04 37.48
CA SER A 641 44.03 8.85 37.18
C SER A 641 43.62 8.29 35.82
N GLU A 642 44.34 7.29 35.32
CA GLU A 642 44.01 6.60 34.05
C GLU A 642 43.90 7.58 32.87
N GLY A 643 44.91 8.44 32.69
CA GLY A 643 44.95 9.39 31.56
C GLY A 643 43.80 10.40 31.51
N ASN A 644 43.34 10.88 32.67
CA ASN A 644 42.19 11.78 32.84
C ASN A 644 40.83 11.19 32.44
N ARG A 645 40.73 9.86 32.38
CA ARG A 645 39.43 9.17 32.25
C ARG A 645 38.76 8.92 33.59
N LYS A 646 39.52 8.89 34.69
CA LYS A 646 39.01 8.61 36.04
C LYS A 646 39.26 9.76 36.98
N VAL A 647 38.24 10.08 37.78
CA VAL A 647 38.27 11.16 38.76
C VAL A 647 37.68 10.68 40.09
N LYS A 648 38.29 11.09 41.20
CA LYS A 648 37.80 10.80 42.56
C LYS A 648 37.88 12.02 43.48
N THR A 649 36.99 12.08 44.46
CA THR A 649 37.04 13.09 45.53
C THR A 649 38.05 12.72 46.60
N VAL A 650 38.79 13.70 47.11
CA VAL A 650 39.60 13.57 48.33
C VAL A 650 38.93 14.23 49.54
N GLY A 651 39.06 13.58 50.70
CA GLY A 651 38.43 14.02 51.95
C GLY A 651 39.33 14.87 52.84
N ARG A 652 40.65 14.63 52.79
CA ARG A 652 41.65 15.31 53.61
C ARG A 652 42.23 16.53 52.88
N VAL A 653 42.60 17.57 53.62
CA VAL A 653 43.13 18.81 53.04
C VAL A 653 44.52 18.58 52.45
N GLU A 654 45.30 17.70 53.08
CA GLU A 654 46.65 17.32 52.67
C GLU A 654 46.68 16.50 51.37
N GLU A 655 45.56 15.88 51.00
CA GLU A 655 45.40 15.10 49.76
C GLU A 655 44.94 15.97 48.56
N LYS A 656 44.70 17.27 48.78
CA LYS A 656 44.32 18.19 47.70
C LYS A 656 45.50 18.42 46.77
N VAL A 657 45.24 18.32 45.47
CA VAL A 657 46.24 18.61 44.44
C VAL A 657 46.41 20.12 44.36
N GLU A 658 47.65 20.60 44.49
CA GLU A 658 47.97 21.99 44.17
C GLU A 658 47.72 22.22 42.67
N ARG A 659 46.82 23.17 42.38
CA ARG A 659 46.52 23.58 41.01
C ARG A 659 46.59 25.09 40.90
N PRO A 660 47.15 25.63 39.80
CA PRO A 660 47.11 27.06 39.52
C PRO A 660 45.66 27.59 39.53
N GLU A 661 45.49 28.81 40.02
CA GLU A 661 44.20 29.50 39.91
C GLU A 661 43.95 29.86 38.45
N ASN A 662 42.75 29.57 37.97
CA ASN A 662 42.27 29.98 36.66
C ASN A 662 40.76 30.26 36.77
N GLU A 663 40.22 31.07 35.85
CA GLU A 663 38.81 31.49 35.88
C GLU A 663 37.83 30.37 35.52
N ASP A 664 38.31 29.34 34.82
CA ASP A 664 37.51 28.20 34.36
C ASP A 664 37.29 27.14 35.45
N ARG A 665 37.95 27.25 36.60
CA ARG A 665 37.94 26.23 37.66
C ARG A 665 36.66 26.27 38.49
N PHE A 666 35.96 25.14 38.58
CA PHE A 666 34.82 24.99 39.47
C PHE A 666 35.24 25.09 40.94
N MET A 667 34.54 25.96 41.67
CA MET A 667 34.68 26.07 43.12
C MET A 667 34.11 24.83 43.83
N ARG A 668 32.96 24.32 43.35
CA ARG A 668 32.32 23.07 43.79
C ARG A 668 33.07 21.84 43.29
N SER A 669 32.88 20.68 43.92
CA SER A 669 33.47 19.38 43.51
C SER A 669 32.92 18.92 42.13
N GLN A 670 33.36 19.57 41.06
CA GLN A 670 32.85 19.41 39.70
C GLN A 670 34.00 19.45 38.69
N VAL A 671 33.75 18.85 37.53
CA VAL A 671 34.64 18.83 36.37
C VAL A 671 33.80 18.63 35.10
N ILE A 672 34.25 19.17 33.96
CA ILE A 672 33.70 18.86 32.63
C ILE A 672 34.82 18.32 31.72
N CYS A 673 34.45 17.72 30.59
CA CYS A 673 35.38 17.23 29.59
C CYS A 673 36.05 18.36 28.81
N GLU A 674 37.18 18.05 28.18
CA GLU A 674 37.95 19.01 27.36
C GLU A 674 37.16 19.46 26.13
N GLU A 675 36.42 18.55 25.50
CA GLU A 675 35.71 18.79 24.24
C GLU A 675 34.19 18.79 24.40
N GLY A 676 33.57 19.77 23.74
CA GLY A 676 32.12 19.89 23.63
C GLY A 676 31.59 19.01 22.51
N GLN A 677 30.54 18.26 22.81
CA GLN A 677 29.92 17.31 21.90
C GLN A 677 28.81 17.97 21.07
N LYS A 678 28.72 17.57 19.80
CA LYS A 678 27.69 17.92 18.81
C LYS A 678 27.32 16.67 18.00
N GLY A 679 26.10 16.62 17.47
CA GLY A 679 25.57 15.45 16.76
C GLY A 679 25.16 14.31 17.72
N LEU A 680 25.23 13.07 17.22
CA LEU A 680 24.98 11.85 18.00
C LEU A 680 26.26 11.35 18.69
N CYS A 681 26.25 11.33 20.02
CA CYS A 681 27.38 10.91 20.85
C CYS A 681 26.93 9.92 21.94
N TYR A 682 27.73 8.90 22.18
CA TYR A 682 27.50 7.86 23.17
C TYR A 682 28.72 7.66 24.06
N TRP A 683 28.54 7.56 25.36
CA TRP A 683 29.60 7.18 26.29
C TRP A 683 29.06 6.44 27.50
N GLU A 684 29.93 5.70 28.17
CA GLU A 684 29.61 4.91 29.35
C GLU A 684 30.44 5.39 30.55
N VAL A 685 29.82 5.40 31.72
CA VAL A 685 30.41 5.88 32.97
C VAL A 685 30.23 4.84 34.06
N GLU A 686 31.33 4.42 34.68
CA GLU A 686 31.31 3.71 35.94
C GLU A 686 31.42 4.67 37.12
N TRP A 687 30.59 4.51 38.15
CA TRP A 687 30.56 5.43 39.28
C TRP A 687 30.43 4.73 40.64
N LYS A 688 30.96 5.37 41.68
CA LYS A 688 30.84 4.97 43.09
C LYS A 688 30.56 6.18 43.97
N GLY A 689 29.76 6.02 45.02
CA GLY A 689 29.47 7.08 46.00
C GLY A 689 28.16 7.83 45.71
N THR A 690 28.21 9.15 45.56
CA THR A 690 27.08 9.98 45.10
C THR A 690 27.61 10.98 44.06
N VAL A 691 27.22 10.73 42.82
CA VAL A 691 27.79 11.36 41.62
C VAL A 691 26.68 11.85 40.70
N GLY A 692 26.75 13.11 40.26
CA GLY A 692 25.94 13.60 39.15
C GLY A 692 26.67 13.37 37.84
N ILE A 693 26.05 12.65 36.91
CA ILE A 693 26.49 12.53 35.51
C ILE A 693 25.73 13.60 34.73
N VAL A 694 26.46 14.51 34.07
CA VAL A 694 25.92 15.77 33.57
C VAL A 694 26.36 16.05 32.15
N VAL A 695 25.51 16.71 31.38
CA VAL A 695 25.90 17.47 30.20
C VAL A 695 25.57 18.95 30.41
N THR A 696 26.46 19.85 30.00
CA THR A 696 26.32 21.29 30.28
C THR A 696 26.88 22.14 29.16
N TYR A 697 26.37 23.36 28.99
CA TYR A 697 27.07 24.37 28.20
C TYR A 697 28.37 24.81 28.88
N ARG A 698 29.35 25.24 28.07
CA ARG A 698 30.67 25.69 28.57
C ARG A 698 30.55 26.85 29.55
N GLY A 699 29.64 27.78 29.25
CA GLY A 699 29.40 29.04 30.00
C GLY A 699 28.71 28.89 31.36
N VAL A 700 28.50 27.67 31.88
CA VAL A 700 27.95 27.50 33.22
C VAL A 700 28.84 28.17 34.27
N SER A 701 28.26 28.87 35.26
CA SER A 701 29.03 29.59 36.28
C SER A 701 29.97 28.64 37.05
N ARG A 702 31.09 29.18 37.56
CA ARG A 702 32.06 28.40 38.36
C ARG A 702 31.92 28.64 39.86
N LYS A 703 30.95 29.46 40.28
CA LYS A 703 30.73 29.91 41.67
C LYS A 703 30.11 28.84 42.58
N TRP A 704 30.09 29.12 43.90
CA TRP A 704 29.49 28.27 44.92
C TRP A 704 27.95 28.27 44.95
N ASP A 705 27.30 29.27 44.36
CA ASP A 705 25.84 29.40 44.34
C ASP A 705 25.16 28.38 43.39
N SER A 706 23.83 28.45 43.26
CA SER A 706 23.07 27.56 42.37
C SER A 706 23.41 27.75 40.90
N SER A 707 23.85 28.94 40.48
CA SER A 707 24.24 29.20 39.09
C SER A 707 25.43 28.35 38.66
N GLY A 708 26.34 28.03 39.61
CA GLY A 708 27.52 27.21 39.34
C GLY A 708 27.40 25.73 39.70
N GLY A 709 26.26 25.31 40.25
CA GLY A 709 25.99 23.90 40.55
C GLY A 709 25.53 23.14 39.31
N LEU A 710 26.30 22.13 38.86
CA LEU A 710 25.88 21.26 37.76
C LEU A 710 24.56 20.53 38.12
N GLY A 711 23.56 20.62 37.23
CA GLY A 711 22.20 20.16 37.42
C GLY A 711 21.28 21.10 38.20
N CYS A 712 21.77 22.24 38.69
CA CYS A 712 21.01 23.18 39.54
C CYS A 712 20.62 24.48 38.81
N ASN A 713 20.72 24.49 37.48
CA ASN A 713 20.52 25.66 36.62
C ASN A 713 19.97 25.21 35.25
N GLU A 714 19.57 26.18 34.42
CA GLU A 714 19.05 25.93 33.07
C GLU A 714 20.14 25.58 32.05
N MET A 715 21.42 25.59 32.45
CA MET A 715 22.58 25.36 31.57
C MET A 715 23.06 23.91 31.57
N SER A 716 22.47 23.05 32.41
CA SER A 716 22.94 21.68 32.63
C SER A 716 21.83 20.69 32.93
N TRP A 717 22.00 19.45 32.46
CA TRP A 717 21.08 18.33 32.62
C TRP A 717 21.79 17.19 33.33
N SER A 718 21.34 16.85 34.54
CA SER A 718 22.06 15.96 35.46
C SER A 718 21.23 14.76 35.86
N LEU A 719 21.83 13.57 35.77
CA LEU A 719 21.38 12.38 36.48
C LEU A 719 22.24 12.16 37.73
N ILE A 720 21.67 12.39 38.91
CA ILE A 720 22.33 12.13 40.19
C ILE A 720 22.15 10.67 40.55
N CYS A 721 23.26 9.95 40.65
CA CYS A 721 23.33 8.54 41.00
C CYS A 721 23.79 8.38 42.46
N SER A 722 23.07 7.58 43.23
CA SER A 722 23.34 7.32 44.65
C SER A 722 23.00 5.86 45.02
N LYS A 723 23.35 5.44 46.25
CA LYS A 723 22.98 4.10 46.76
C LYS A 723 21.47 3.89 46.86
N THR A 724 20.67 4.96 46.91
CA THR A 724 19.22 4.90 47.10
C THR A 724 18.43 5.02 45.80
N GLY A 725 19.10 5.26 44.66
CA GLY A 725 18.47 5.39 43.34
C GLY A 725 19.00 6.59 42.55
N TYR A 726 18.19 7.04 41.59
CA TYR A 726 18.53 8.15 40.70
C TYR A 726 17.65 9.38 40.91
N THR A 727 18.21 10.56 40.68
CA THR A 727 17.44 11.81 40.63
C THR A 727 17.81 12.58 39.37
N ALA A 728 16.85 12.75 38.47
CA ALA A 728 17.00 13.61 37.30
C ALA A 728 16.77 15.07 37.70
N ARG A 729 17.70 15.95 37.36
CA ARG A 729 17.69 17.36 37.77
C ARG A 729 18.07 18.29 36.62
N HIS A 730 17.27 19.33 36.43
CA HIS A 730 17.48 20.40 35.46
C HIS A 730 16.79 21.67 35.95
N GLY A 731 17.49 22.80 35.98
CA GLY A 731 16.93 24.05 36.50
C GLY A 731 16.46 23.93 37.95
N LYS A 732 15.17 24.24 38.16
CA LYS A 732 14.47 24.05 39.45
C LYS A 732 13.75 22.70 39.56
N THR A 733 13.73 21.92 38.48
CA THR A 733 13.01 20.64 38.41
C THR A 733 13.89 19.52 38.93
N SER A 734 13.32 18.67 39.77
CA SER A 734 13.97 17.49 40.33
C SER A 734 12.97 16.34 40.39
N ARG A 735 13.30 15.21 39.77
CA ARG A 735 12.46 14.01 39.73
C ARG A 735 13.23 12.82 40.26
N HIS A 736 12.74 12.23 41.36
CA HIS A 736 13.28 10.97 41.87
C HIS A 736 12.79 9.81 41.00
N ILE A 737 13.70 8.94 40.58
CA ILE A 737 13.42 7.80 39.71
C ILE A 737 13.58 6.51 40.54
N LYS A 738 12.52 5.70 40.59
CA LYS A 738 12.52 4.42 41.30
C LYS A 738 13.22 3.36 40.46
N GLY A 739 14.23 2.69 41.02
CA GLY A 739 14.92 1.58 40.38
C GLY A 739 16.20 1.20 41.14
N PRO A 740 16.69 -0.04 41.01
CA PRO A 740 17.96 -0.41 41.62
C PRO A 740 19.10 0.40 41.00
N PRO A 741 20.02 0.95 41.82
CA PRO A 741 21.17 1.66 41.30
C PRO A 741 22.10 0.70 40.56
N CYS A 742 22.49 1.07 39.36
CA CYS A 742 23.48 0.39 38.54
C CYS A 742 24.77 1.19 38.57
N HIS A 743 25.89 0.51 38.77
CA HIS A 743 27.21 1.14 38.82
C HIS A 743 27.73 1.64 37.47
N LYS A 744 27.08 1.25 36.37
CA LYS A 744 27.45 1.63 35.02
C LYS A 744 26.27 2.28 34.30
N ILE A 745 26.48 3.51 33.83
CA ILE A 745 25.46 4.34 33.17
C ILE A 745 25.94 4.67 31.77
N ALA A 746 25.09 4.46 30.78
CA ALA A 746 25.32 4.93 29.42
C ALA A 746 24.56 6.23 29.18
N VAL A 747 25.15 7.12 28.40
CA VAL A 747 24.56 8.39 28.00
C VAL A 747 24.55 8.46 26.48
N LEU A 748 23.38 8.74 25.90
CA LEU A 748 23.21 9.07 24.50
C LEU A 748 22.80 10.54 24.40
N LEU A 749 23.64 11.34 23.76
CA LEU A 749 23.33 12.71 23.37
C LEU A 749 22.92 12.69 21.89
N ASP A 750 21.70 13.11 21.61
CA ASP A 750 21.25 13.49 20.28
C ASP A 750 21.11 15.02 20.26
N TRP A 751 22.18 15.70 19.84
CA TRP A 751 22.23 17.15 19.90
C TRP A 751 21.24 17.81 18.93
N GLU A 752 21.06 17.22 17.74
CA GLU A 752 20.14 17.74 16.71
C GLU A 752 18.69 17.43 17.05
N GLY A 753 18.41 16.22 17.54
CA GLY A 753 17.09 15.83 18.05
C GLY A 753 16.73 16.48 19.39
N GLY A 754 17.69 17.13 20.06
CA GLY A 754 17.45 17.85 21.31
C GLY A 754 17.21 16.92 22.51
N THR A 755 17.86 15.76 22.55
CA THR A 755 17.66 14.80 23.65
C THR A 755 18.96 14.35 24.32
N VAL A 756 18.88 14.11 25.63
CA VAL A 756 19.94 13.47 26.41
C VAL A 756 19.31 12.32 27.19
N THR A 757 19.66 11.11 26.80
CA THR A 757 19.08 9.89 27.37
C THR A 757 20.10 9.13 28.20
N TYR A 758 19.69 8.74 29.40
CA TYR A 758 20.49 7.96 30.34
C TYR A 758 19.94 6.54 30.44
N TYR A 759 20.83 5.56 30.38
CA TYR A 759 20.51 4.13 30.51
C TYR A 759 21.34 3.49 31.61
N SER A 760 20.78 2.51 32.32
CA SER A 760 21.56 1.60 33.15
C SER A 760 22.13 0.50 32.26
N VAL A 761 23.40 0.14 32.48
CA VAL A 761 24.07 -0.94 31.75
C VAL A 761 24.19 -2.17 32.65
N THR A 762 23.43 -3.23 32.37
CA THR A 762 23.48 -4.48 33.15
C THR A 762 23.73 -5.65 32.22
N SER A 763 24.86 -6.34 32.41
CA SER A 763 25.29 -7.46 31.55
C SER A 763 25.27 -7.12 30.05
N GLY A 764 25.62 -5.89 29.70
CA GLY A 764 25.62 -5.38 28.32
C GLY A 764 24.26 -4.93 27.77
N LYS A 765 23.15 -5.12 28.51
CA LYS A 765 21.82 -4.63 28.13
C LYS A 765 21.60 -3.21 28.66
N LEU A 766 21.05 -2.35 27.81
CA LEU A 766 20.63 -0.99 28.15
C LEU A 766 19.18 -1.00 28.62
N SER A 767 18.91 -0.39 29.78
CA SER A 767 17.55 -0.10 30.26
C SER A 767 17.40 1.39 30.47
N LEU A 768 16.35 1.98 29.91
CA LEU A 768 16.09 3.43 30.00
C LEU A 768 15.91 3.85 31.47
N ILE A 769 16.66 4.88 31.88
CA ILE A 769 16.48 5.55 33.17
C ILE A 769 15.67 6.83 32.97
N HIS A 770 16.14 7.72 32.09
CA HIS A 770 15.53 9.03 31.88
C HIS A 770 15.98 9.66 30.56
N THR A 771 15.09 10.43 29.94
CA THR A 771 15.40 11.30 28.80
C THR A 771 15.07 12.74 29.17
N PHE A 772 16.02 13.65 28.95
CA PHE A 772 15.75 15.08 28.90
C PHE A 772 15.52 15.51 27.46
N GLU A 773 14.58 16.42 27.27
CA GLU A 773 14.30 17.07 25.98
C GLU A 773 14.56 18.56 26.13
N ALA A 774 15.40 19.11 25.25
CA ALA A 774 15.72 20.53 25.21
C ALA A 774 16.29 20.92 23.85
N LYS A 775 16.02 22.16 23.41
CA LYS A 775 16.67 22.71 22.22
C LYS A 775 18.08 23.18 22.59
N PHE A 776 19.09 22.46 22.11
CA PHE A 776 20.48 22.83 22.34
C PHE A 776 20.94 23.92 21.39
N THR A 777 21.64 24.93 21.91
CA THR A 777 22.11 26.10 21.14
C THR A 777 23.62 26.12 20.92
N GLU A 778 24.35 25.37 21.73
CA GLU A 778 25.82 25.33 21.78
C GLU A 778 26.29 23.88 22.02
N PRO A 779 27.56 23.54 21.73
CA PRO A 779 28.12 22.25 22.11
C PRO A 779 27.94 21.95 23.61
N LEU A 780 27.62 20.70 23.93
CA LEU A 780 27.44 20.24 25.31
C LEU A 780 28.67 19.49 25.80
N PHE A 781 29.13 19.83 26.99
CA PHE A 781 30.29 19.24 27.64
C PHE A 781 29.81 18.20 28.65
N PRO A 782 30.16 16.91 28.46
CA PRO A 782 29.96 15.89 29.47
C PRO A 782 30.77 16.24 30.73
N GLY A 783 30.25 15.92 31.90
CA GLY A 783 30.90 16.28 33.14
C GLY A 783 30.31 15.59 34.35
N PHE A 784 30.91 15.88 35.50
CA PHE A 784 30.58 15.24 36.76
C PHE A 784 30.49 16.24 37.90
N TRP A 785 29.55 15.98 38.80
CA TRP A 785 29.45 16.60 40.12
C TRP A 785 29.58 15.52 41.19
N PHE A 786 30.20 15.82 42.34
CA PHE A 786 30.44 14.86 43.41
C PHE A 786 30.04 15.40 44.79
N GLU A 787 29.29 14.61 45.54
CA GLU A 787 29.25 14.75 47.00
C GLU A 787 30.44 14.01 47.64
N SER A 788 30.59 12.73 47.29
CA SER A 788 31.76 11.89 47.58
C SER A 788 31.82 10.70 46.62
N GLY A 789 33.01 10.24 46.24
CA GLY A 789 33.20 9.02 45.46
C GLY A 789 34.08 9.20 44.22
N SER A 790 33.76 8.46 43.15
CA SER A 790 34.55 8.44 41.91
C SER A 790 33.70 8.19 40.67
N ALA A 791 34.17 8.66 39.53
CA ALA A 791 33.63 8.35 38.20
C ALA A 791 34.77 7.98 37.23
N THR A 792 34.50 7.05 36.33
CA THR A 792 35.41 6.58 35.29
C THR A 792 34.68 6.60 33.94
N LEU A 793 35.25 7.28 32.95
CA LEU A 793 34.82 7.20 31.54
C LEU A 793 35.32 5.88 30.94
N CYS A 794 34.39 4.98 30.64
CA CYS A 794 34.71 3.66 30.11
C CYS A 794 35.22 3.76 28.67
N GLU A 795 36.08 2.81 28.27
CA GLU A 795 36.39 2.60 26.86
C GLU A 795 35.19 1.91 26.19
N ILE A 796 34.85 2.37 24.99
CA ILE A 796 33.77 1.78 24.19
C ILE A 796 34.41 0.76 23.28
N ASP A 797 34.43 -0.50 23.70
CA ASP A 797 34.89 -1.65 22.88
C ASP A 797 33.91 -1.97 21.76
#